data_AF-A0A9D1VVC7-F1
#
_entry.id   AF-A0A9D1VVC7-F1
#
_cell.length_a   1.000
_cell.length_b   1.000
_cell.length_c   1.000
_cell.angle_alpha   90.00
_cell.angle_beta   90.00
_cell.angle_gamma   90.00
#
_symmetry.space_group_name_H-M   'P 1'
#
loop_
_entity.id
_entity.type
_entity.pdbx_description
1 polymer ?
#
loop_
_entity_poly.entity_id
_entity_poly.type
_entity_poly.pdbx_seq_one_letter_code
_entity_poly.pdbx_strand_id
1 'polypeptide(L)'
;MCVLKLKPAYKDYLWGGHRLVDRYNKEYDGEILAESWELSCHPDGKSVIAEGPWAGKTLEEYIRAEGKGILGENCRRFRDFPVLIKFIDAKQDLSIQVHPDNRYALKHEGQYGKTEMWYVVEAGPGAFLYYGFQREISREEFAQRIRDDTLTEVLHKVPVQKGDMLFIEAGTIHAIGKDILIAEIQQNSNVTYRVYDYGRVGKDGKKRDLHIEKALAVTNRVPLVRAKNSYPHVADCDYFTVDKLNLDGKMMDRMEGCVSEESFVSILVLDGEGTVACGKDGEQRVTYRKGDSLFLTAGSGRYVVEGRCDALVTTIRSQSAPVRIGIDIGGTNTKIGLVDVHHRLIDTVSIPTKTERDPEDVIADVGKAVQELLDLNHIPLDACMGAGVGMPGTVDRENGCVRYSNNIPWENVPLAEELGKILPVPVAVANDADCAALGEAVAGAGKDVSDMVMVTLGTGVGGGVILDGKIFSGRLTGGCELGHMAIYEGGELCTCGRRGCLEAYASATALIRDAKRAALADPDSLLWELCGGEIGKLDPEMVFAAAEQKDPAGMKLTDDYVRHLGTGIVNIVNLFRPEAVLLGGGISAQGTVLTDRLNSCLKAECFGGEHGQIPEVRTAKLGNLAGMIGAAALLVMEG
;
A
#
# COMPACT_ATOMS: atom_id res chain seq x y z
N MET A 1 -9.04 13.06 -33.56
CA MET A 1 -7.72 13.57 -34.01
C MET A 1 -6.65 12.88 -33.22
N CYS A 2 -5.48 12.57 -33.80
CA CYS A 2 -4.39 11.88 -33.09
C CYS A 2 -3.32 12.82 -32.52
N VAL A 3 -3.19 14.05 -33.04
CA VAL A 3 -2.26 15.08 -32.52
C VAL A 3 -3.03 16.38 -32.30
N LEU A 4 -2.88 16.99 -31.14
CA LEU A 4 -3.44 18.29 -30.79
C LEU A 4 -2.33 19.24 -30.41
N LYS A 5 -2.32 20.44 -31.02
CA LYS A 5 -1.52 21.56 -30.55
C LYS A 5 -2.30 22.33 -29.50
N LEU A 6 -1.69 22.64 -28.36
CA LEU A 6 -2.35 23.29 -27.23
C LEU A 6 -1.90 24.74 -27.07
N LYS A 7 -2.88 25.63 -26.85
CA LYS A 7 -2.70 26.97 -26.32
C LYS A 7 -2.74 26.91 -24.79
N PRO A 8 -1.76 27.48 -24.09
CA PRO A 8 -1.69 27.43 -22.65
C PRO A 8 -2.65 28.41 -21.96
N ALA A 9 -2.87 28.22 -20.66
CA ALA A 9 -3.44 29.24 -19.79
C ALA A 9 -2.33 30.04 -19.11
N TYR A 10 -2.47 31.37 -19.08
CA TYR A 10 -1.43 32.28 -18.57
C TYR A 10 -1.69 32.73 -17.13
N LYS A 11 -0.61 32.93 -16.35
CA LYS A 11 -0.62 33.47 -14.99
C LYS A 11 0.38 34.60 -14.85
N ASP A 12 -0.03 35.70 -14.23
CA ASP A 12 0.70 36.96 -14.18
C ASP A 12 1.19 37.32 -12.76
N TYR A 13 1.65 36.29 -12.03
CA TYR A 13 2.11 36.46 -10.64
C TYR A 13 3.29 37.44 -10.54
N LEU A 14 3.37 38.17 -9.43
CA LEU A 14 4.30 39.30 -9.22
C LEU A 14 5.78 38.96 -9.39
N TRP A 15 6.17 37.70 -9.20
CA TRP A 15 7.55 37.25 -9.37
C TRP A 15 7.93 36.91 -10.82
N GLY A 16 6.95 36.93 -11.71
CA GLY A 16 7.09 36.56 -13.11
C GLY A 16 7.98 37.49 -13.92
N GLY A 17 8.52 36.94 -15.00
CA GLY A 17 9.21 37.69 -16.03
C GLY A 17 8.36 37.91 -17.29
N HIS A 18 9.06 38.04 -18.40
CA HIS A 18 8.48 38.23 -19.74
C HIS A 18 9.16 37.33 -20.79
N ARG A 19 10.05 36.42 -20.37
CA ARG A 19 10.81 35.54 -21.29
C ARG A 19 9.90 34.66 -22.11
N LEU A 20 8.78 34.25 -21.53
CA LEU A 20 7.81 33.39 -22.19
C LEU A 20 7.24 34.06 -23.45
N VAL A 21 6.96 35.35 -23.37
CA VAL A 21 6.53 36.16 -24.52
C VAL A 21 7.71 36.39 -25.47
N ASP A 22 8.82 36.90 -24.95
CA ASP A 22 9.96 37.36 -25.76
C ASP A 22 10.68 36.23 -26.52
N ARG A 23 10.68 35.02 -25.97
CA ARG A 23 11.58 33.93 -26.41
C ARG A 23 10.92 32.56 -26.58
N TYR A 24 9.68 32.39 -26.10
CA TYR A 24 8.93 31.12 -26.18
C TYR A 24 7.58 31.28 -26.91
N ASN A 25 7.44 32.38 -27.66
CA ASN A 25 6.32 32.62 -28.57
C ASN A 25 4.94 32.60 -27.89
N LYS A 26 4.87 32.97 -26.60
CA LYS A 26 3.58 33.05 -25.88
C LYS A 26 2.84 34.33 -26.26
N GLU A 27 1.62 34.16 -26.77
CA GLU A 27 0.71 35.24 -27.17
C GLU A 27 0.09 35.89 -25.91
N TYR A 28 0.76 36.87 -25.31
CA TYR A 28 0.29 37.59 -24.13
C TYR A 28 0.67 39.07 -24.23
N ASP A 29 -0.25 39.95 -23.85
CA ASP A 29 -0.14 41.41 -24.01
C ASP A 29 0.14 42.15 -22.69
N GLY A 30 0.11 41.45 -21.55
CA GLY A 30 0.44 42.00 -20.25
C GLY A 30 1.95 42.07 -19.98
N GLU A 31 2.34 42.93 -19.04
CA GLU A 31 3.76 43.18 -18.73
C GLU A 31 4.49 42.03 -18.01
N ILE A 32 3.74 41.13 -17.36
CA ILE A 32 4.29 40.03 -16.57
C ILE A 32 3.55 38.74 -16.93
N LEU A 33 4.33 37.73 -17.36
CA LEU A 33 3.87 36.36 -17.58
C LEU A 33 4.74 35.41 -16.75
N ALA A 34 4.23 35.02 -15.59
CA ALA A 34 4.93 34.19 -14.61
C ALA A 34 4.85 32.70 -14.94
N GLU A 35 3.65 32.22 -15.29
CA GLU A 35 3.44 30.82 -15.66
C GLU A 35 2.64 30.71 -16.94
N SER A 36 2.94 29.67 -17.69
CA SER A 36 2.19 29.25 -18.86
C SER A 36 1.86 27.77 -18.70
N TRP A 37 0.58 27.44 -18.57
CA TRP A 37 0.08 26.08 -18.30
C TRP A 37 -0.15 25.35 -19.63
N GLU A 38 0.87 24.63 -20.05
CA GLU A 38 1.06 24.03 -21.37
C GLU A 38 0.19 22.80 -21.62
N LEU A 39 -0.07 22.03 -20.57
CA LEU A 39 -1.00 20.90 -20.58
C LEU A 39 -1.78 20.95 -19.28
N SER A 40 -3.04 21.34 -19.35
CA SER A 40 -3.88 21.49 -18.16
C SER A 40 -5.35 21.22 -18.45
N CYS A 41 -5.92 20.39 -17.58
CA CYS A 41 -7.37 20.31 -17.38
C CYS A 41 -7.78 20.89 -16.01
N HIS A 42 -6.87 21.55 -15.30
CA HIS A 42 -7.15 22.09 -13.98
C HIS A 42 -8.15 23.28 -14.08
N PRO A 43 -9.15 23.39 -13.18
CA PRO A 43 -10.15 24.46 -13.23
C PRO A 43 -9.57 25.88 -13.25
N ASP A 44 -8.47 26.10 -12.52
CA ASP A 44 -7.83 27.41 -12.44
C ASP A 44 -7.20 27.87 -13.77
N GLY A 45 -6.94 26.98 -14.73
CA GLY A 45 -6.35 27.35 -16.01
C GLY A 45 -6.36 26.19 -16.99
N LYS A 46 -7.28 26.16 -17.94
CA LYS A 46 -7.42 25.05 -18.89
C LYS A 46 -6.69 25.35 -20.19
N SER A 47 -5.96 24.37 -20.72
CA SER A 47 -5.38 24.47 -22.06
C SER A 47 -6.47 24.34 -23.13
N VAL A 48 -6.27 25.04 -24.25
CA VAL A 48 -7.23 25.13 -25.36
C VAL A 48 -6.62 24.55 -26.63
N ILE A 49 -7.38 23.82 -27.43
CA ILE A 49 -6.90 23.27 -28.70
C ILE A 49 -6.71 24.41 -29.70
N ALA A 50 -5.51 24.50 -30.30
CA ALA A 50 -5.10 25.62 -31.12
C ALA A 50 -5.68 25.57 -32.54
N GLU A 51 -5.79 24.38 -33.12
CA GLU A 51 -6.11 24.17 -34.54
C GLU A 51 -6.92 22.88 -34.77
N GLY A 52 -7.43 22.73 -36.00
CA GLY A 52 -8.26 21.58 -36.39
C GLY A 52 -9.73 21.71 -35.97
N PRO A 53 -10.53 20.63 -36.15
CA PRO A 53 -11.98 20.65 -35.91
C PRO A 53 -12.41 21.02 -34.47
N TRP A 54 -11.51 20.87 -33.51
CA TRP A 54 -11.74 21.17 -32.09
C TRP A 54 -11.12 22.50 -31.64
N ALA A 55 -10.61 23.32 -32.57
CA ALA A 55 -9.99 24.60 -32.26
C ALA A 55 -10.90 25.48 -31.38
N GLY A 56 -10.32 26.10 -30.35
CA GLY A 56 -11.02 26.94 -29.38
C GLY A 56 -11.75 26.19 -28.27
N LYS A 57 -11.84 24.86 -28.31
CA LYS A 57 -12.33 24.03 -27.20
C LYS A 57 -11.21 23.71 -26.21
N THR A 58 -11.55 23.58 -24.94
CA THR A 58 -10.61 23.12 -23.92
C THR A 58 -10.25 21.66 -24.12
N LEU A 59 -9.07 21.25 -23.66
CA LEU A 59 -8.67 19.84 -23.67
C LEU A 59 -9.66 18.98 -22.87
N GLU A 60 -10.17 19.48 -21.74
CA GLU A 60 -11.17 18.81 -20.93
C GLU A 60 -12.49 18.57 -21.70
N GLU A 61 -12.98 19.56 -22.45
CA GLU A 61 -14.17 19.40 -23.29
C GLU A 61 -13.96 18.34 -24.38
N TYR A 62 -12.77 18.31 -24.99
CA TYR A 62 -12.40 17.29 -25.96
C TYR A 62 -12.38 15.89 -25.34
N ILE A 63 -11.72 15.72 -24.18
CA ILE A 63 -11.70 14.44 -23.43
C ILE A 63 -13.12 14.00 -23.07
N ARG A 64 -13.99 14.93 -22.65
CA ARG A 64 -15.38 14.60 -22.32
C ARG A 64 -16.16 14.14 -23.55
N ALA A 65 -15.91 14.74 -24.72
CA ALA A 65 -16.64 14.41 -25.94
C ALA A 65 -16.17 13.10 -26.60
N GLU A 66 -14.85 12.87 -26.67
CA GLU A 66 -14.27 11.65 -27.24
C GLU A 66 -14.28 10.47 -26.24
N GLY A 67 -14.44 10.78 -24.94
CA GLY A 67 -14.38 9.81 -23.84
C GLY A 67 -12.96 9.61 -23.30
N LYS A 68 -12.86 9.15 -22.04
CA LYS A 68 -11.58 8.98 -21.33
C LYS A 68 -10.62 7.97 -21.98
N GLY A 69 -11.07 7.17 -22.95
CA GLY A 69 -10.23 6.20 -23.67
C GLY A 69 -9.02 6.86 -24.34
N ILE A 70 -9.15 8.11 -24.80
CA ILE A 70 -8.06 8.85 -25.44
C ILE A 70 -6.88 9.19 -24.50
N LEU A 71 -7.05 8.98 -23.19
CA LEU A 71 -6.00 9.17 -22.19
C LEU A 71 -5.17 7.91 -21.97
N GLY A 72 -5.71 6.75 -22.39
CA GLY A 72 -5.09 5.44 -22.22
C GLY A 72 -5.45 4.74 -20.91
N GLU A 73 -5.17 3.45 -20.86
CA GLU A 73 -5.59 2.55 -19.77
C GLU A 73 -5.00 2.93 -18.42
N ASN A 74 -3.75 3.37 -18.39
CA ASN A 74 -3.06 3.76 -17.16
C ASN A 74 -3.68 5.00 -16.52
N CYS A 75 -4.38 5.82 -17.30
CA CYS A 75 -5.10 6.98 -16.79
C CYS A 75 -6.39 6.61 -16.04
N ARG A 76 -6.91 5.38 -16.19
CA ARG A 76 -8.17 4.94 -15.54
C ARG A 76 -8.09 4.98 -14.01
N ARG A 77 -6.89 4.86 -13.43
CA ARG A 77 -6.68 4.95 -11.97
C ARG A 77 -6.91 6.35 -11.41
N PHE A 78 -6.95 7.38 -12.27
CA PHE A 78 -7.17 8.75 -11.86
C PHE A 78 -8.63 9.16 -12.08
N ARG A 79 -9.26 9.63 -11.00
CA ARG A 79 -10.55 10.33 -11.02
C ARG A 79 -10.58 11.45 -12.07
N ASP A 80 -9.57 12.31 -12.08
CA ASP A 80 -9.41 13.47 -12.95
C ASP A 80 -8.20 13.30 -13.87
N PHE A 81 -8.00 14.21 -14.83
CA PHE A 81 -6.78 14.21 -15.66
C PHE A 81 -5.54 14.24 -14.75
N PRO A 82 -4.49 13.42 -15.01
CA PRO A 82 -3.49 13.12 -13.96
C PRO A 82 -2.38 14.15 -13.80
N VAL A 83 -2.06 14.90 -14.86
CA VAL A 83 -0.87 15.75 -14.90
C VAL A 83 -1.18 17.20 -15.23
N LEU A 84 -0.30 18.10 -14.80
CA LEU A 84 -0.25 19.50 -15.19
C LEU A 84 1.18 19.82 -15.61
N ILE A 85 1.36 20.41 -16.79
CA ILE A 85 2.67 20.80 -17.31
C ILE A 85 2.71 22.32 -17.47
N LYS A 86 3.79 22.94 -17.02
CA LYS A 86 3.97 24.40 -17.09
C LYS A 86 5.35 24.79 -17.54
N PHE A 87 5.45 25.99 -18.12
CA PHE A 87 6.65 26.80 -17.96
C PHE A 87 6.48 27.80 -16.82
N ILE A 88 7.56 28.04 -16.08
CA ILE A 88 7.63 29.02 -14.99
C ILE A 88 8.83 29.95 -15.22
N ASP A 89 8.55 31.23 -15.48
CA ASP A 89 9.58 32.28 -15.63
C ASP A 89 9.76 33.06 -14.33
N ALA A 90 10.66 32.56 -13.49
CA ALA A 90 11.02 33.16 -12.21
C ALA A 90 11.99 34.33 -12.42
N LYS A 91 11.48 35.53 -12.63
CA LYS A 91 12.31 36.76 -12.63
C LYS A 91 12.76 37.15 -11.21
N GLN A 92 11.93 36.82 -10.21
CA GLN A 92 12.22 37.00 -8.79
C GLN A 92 12.03 35.68 -8.03
N ASP A 93 12.51 35.61 -6.80
CA ASP A 93 12.40 34.40 -5.97
C ASP A 93 10.93 34.03 -5.74
N LEU A 94 10.56 32.76 -5.92
CA LEU A 94 9.25 32.26 -5.55
C LEU A 94 9.18 32.01 -4.04
N SER A 95 7.95 31.94 -3.52
CA SER A 95 7.74 31.61 -2.12
C SER A 95 8.34 30.26 -1.75
N ILE A 96 8.84 30.16 -0.52
CA ILE A 96 9.19 28.87 0.09
C ILE A 96 7.91 28.16 0.46
N GLN A 97 7.79 26.92 0.00
CA GLN A 97 6.55 26.18 0.04
C GLN A 97 6.76 24.68 0.13
N VAL A 98 5.68 23.99 0.46
CA VAL A 98 5.57 22.53 0.46
C VAL A 98 4.24 22.12 -0.15
N HIS A 99 4.24 20.92 -0.74
CA HIS A 99 3.07 20.31 -1.35
C HIS A 99 2.65 19.06 -0.58
N PRO A 100 1.35 18.84 -0.33
CA PRO A 100 0.85 17.62 0.32
C PRO A 100 0.84 16.40 -0.61
N ASP A 101 0.84 15.20 -0.01
CA ASP A 101 0.56 13.94 -0.70
C ASP A 101 -0.94 13.82 -1.07
N ASN A 102 -1.31 12.79 -1.85
CA ASN A 102 -2.71 12.56 -2.22
C ASN A 102 -3.62 12.35 -1.00
N ARG A 103 -3.14 11.65 0.04
CA ARG A 103 -3.93 11.33 1.23
C ARG A 103 -4.35 12.61 1.96
N TYR A 104 -3.41 13.52 2.18
CA TYR A 104 -3.66 14.79 2.85
C TYR A 104 -4.46 15.74 1.94
N ALA A 105 -4.06 15.89 0.67
CA ALA A 105 -4.71 16.81 -0.25
C ALA A 105 -6.17 16.46 -0.54
N LEU A 106 -6.50 15.18 -0.76
CA LEU A 106 -7.88 14.76 -1.02
C LEU A 106 -8.78 15.01 0.19
N LYS A 107 -8.24 14.83 1.40
CA LYS A 107 -8.97 15.05 2.66
C LYS A 107 -9.18 16.54 2.95
N HIS A 108 -8.17 17.38 2.69
CA HIS A 108 -8.16 18.78 3.16
C HIS A 108 -8.45 19.82 2.07
N GLU A 109 -8.29 19.47 0.80
CA GLU A 109 -8.41 20.39 -0.35
C GLU A 109 -9.36 19.87 -1.45
N GLY A 110 -9.75 18.58 -1.42
CA GLY A 110 -10.64 17.97 -2.42
C GLY A 110 -10.01 17.72 -3.80
N GLN A 111 -8.72 17.99 -3.94
CA GLN A 111 -7.91 17.80 -5.16
C GLN A 111 -6.71 16.89 -4.89
N TYR A 112 -5.97 16.55 -5.94
CA TYR A 112 -4.77 15.71 -5.80
C TYR A 112 -3.66 16.38 -4.98
N GLY A 113 -2.78 15.55 -4.45
CA GLY A 113 -1.47 15.96 -3.98
C GLY A 113 -0.62 16.50 -5.12
N LYS A 114 0.59 16.94 -4.81
CA LYS A 114 1.47 17.59 -5.78
C LYS A 114 2.91 17.13 -5.61
N THR A 115 3.17 15.91 -6.09
CA THR A 115 4.51 15.48 -6.51
C THR A 115 4.80 16.05 -7.90
N GLU A 116 6.03 16.50 -8.10
CA GLU A 116 6.45 17.22 -9.29
C GLU A 116 7.91 16.97 -9.67
N MET A 117 8.31 17.49 -10.82
CA MET A 117 9.70 17.61 -11.23
C MET A 117 9.92 18.95 -11.92
N TRP A 118 11.13 19.48 -11.77
CA TRP A 118 11.57 20.69 -12.43
C TRP A 118 12.75 20.39 -13.34
N TYR A 119 12.61 20.73 -14.62
CA TYR A 119 13.71 20.74 -15.56
C TYR A 119 14.16 22.17 -15.81
N VAL A 120 15.43 22.48 -15.54
CA VAL A 120 15.99 23.82 -15.69
C VAL A 120 16.25 24.09 -17.17
N VAL A 121 15.38 24.90 -17.78
CA VAL A 121 15.45 25.24 -19.21
C VAL A 121 16.48 26.35 -19.43
N GLU A 122 16.46 27.37 -18.57
CA GLU A 122 17.44 28.45 -18.53
C GLU A 122 17.75 28.84 -17.07
N ALA A 123 19.00 29.19 -16.80
CA ALA A 123 19.47 29.63 -15.50
C ALA A 123 20.49 30.76 -15.69
N GLY A 124 20.24 31.90 -15.05
CA GLY A 124 21.18 33.02 -15.06
C GLY A 124 22.31 32.89 -14.04
N PRO A 125 23.28 33.82 -14.02
CA PRO A 125 24.39 33.79 -13.09
C PRO A 125 23.95 33.77 -11.63
N GLY A 126 24.37 32.74 -10.89
CA GLY A 126 24.02 32.58 -9.47
C GLY A 126 22.60 32.05 -9.21
N ALA A 127 21.91 31.57 -10.25
CA ALA A 127 20.64 30.87 -10.14
C ALA A 127 20.74 29.66 -9.20
N PHE A 128 19.70 29.44 -8.40
CA PHE A 128 19.63 28.36 -7.44
C PHE A 128 18.19 27.92 -7.18
N LEU A 129 18.04 26.72 -6.62
CA LEU A 129 16.79 26.20 -6.09
C LEU A 129 16.96 25.89 -4.60
N TYR A 130 15.94 26.15 -3.79
CA TYR A 130 15.85 25.54 -2.47
C TYR A 130 15.24 24.15 -2.61
N TYR A 131 15.89 23.13 -2.06
CA TYR A 131 15.48 21.74 -2.20
C TYR A 131 15.78 20.92 -0.94
N GLY A 132 14.78 20.82 -0.06
CA GLY A 132 14.87 20.16 1.24
C GLY A 132 15.65 20.96 2.29
N PHE A 133 15.83 20.33 3.46
CA PHE A 133 16.67 20.87 4.54
C PHE A 133 18.12 20.38 4.43
N GLN A 134 19.08 21.20 4.87
CA GLN A 134 20.51 20.82 4.92
C GLN A 134 20.79 19.77 6.00
N ARG A 135 19.97 19.77 7.04
CA ARG A 135 20.01 18.86 8.18
C ARG A 135 18.58 18.61 8.65
N GLU A 136 18.40 17.57 9.45
CA GLU A 136 17.14 17.37 10.12
C GLU A 136 16.82 18.55 11.06
N ILE A 137 15.56 18.97 11.07
CA ILE A 137 15.04 19.99 11.99
C ILE A 137 13.77 19.49 12.69
N SER A 138 13.54 19.89 13.93
CA SER A 138 12.29 19.54 14.62
C SER A 138 11.11 20.35 14.07
N ARG A 139 9.88 19.92 14.41
CA ARG A 139 8.66 20.66 14.06
C ARG A 139 8.65 22.04 14.72
N GLU A 140 9.13 22.13 15.96
CA GLU A 140 9.23 23.35 16.76
C GLU A 140 10.26 24.31 16.17
N GLU A 141 11.45 23.80 15.78
CA GLU A 141 12.45 24.61 15.08
C GLU A 141 11.89 25.14 13.75
N PHE A 142 11.20 24.29 12.98
CA PHE A 142 10.59 24.71 11.71
C PHE A 142 9.56 25.84 11.92
N ALA A 143 8.64 25.68 12.88
CA ALA A 143 7.66 26.70 13.22
C ALA A 143 8.32 28.00 13.75
N GLN A 144 9.36 27.89 14.57
CA GLN A 144 10.09 29.03 15.09
C GLN A 144 10.77 29.82 13.97
N ARG A 145 11.48 29.13 13.06
CA ARG A 145 12.18 29.79 11.95
C ARG A 145 11.26 30.45 10.94
N ILE A 146 10.04 29.92 10.76
CA ILE A 146 8.99 30.59 9.99
C ILE A 146 8.58 31.89 10.67
N ARG A 147 8.34 31.88 11.98
CA ARG A 147 7.92 33.08 12.75
C ARG A 147 9.00 34.15 12.78
N ASP A 148 10.26 33.73 12.82
CA ASP A 148 11.42 34.61 12.94
C ASP A 148 12.00 35.03 11.58
N ASP A 149 11.40 34.61 10.45
CA ASP A 149 11.89 34.86 9.09
C ASP A 149 13.33 34.33 8.83
N THR A 150 13.75 33.27 9.53
CA THR A 150 15.09 32.65 9.45
C THR A 150 15.11 31.28 8.78
N LEU A 151 14.02 30.90 8.09
CA LEU A 151 13.88 29.58 7.47
C LEU A 151 14.95 29.28 6.41
N THR A 152 15.35 30.28 5.61
CA THR A 152 16.33 30.11 4.52
C THR A 152 17.71 29.65 4.97
N GLU A 153 18.04 29.83 6.26
CA GLU A 153 19.34 29.45 6.83
C GLU A 153 19.51 27.93 6.96
N VAL A 154 18.41 27.18 7.03
CA VAL A 154 18.42 25.72 7.18
C VAL A 154 18.00 24.97 5.91
N LEU A 155 17.64 25.70 4.86
CA LEU A 155 17.29 25.12 3.56
C LEU A 155 18.51 24.83 2.73
N HIS A 156 18.49 23.71 2.02
CA HIS A 156 19.55 23.35 1.10
C HIS A 156 19.41 24.17 -0.18
N LYS A 157 20.37 25.08 -0.39
CA LYS A 157 20.44 25.97 -1.54
C LYS A 157 21.32 25.33 -2.61
N VAL A 158 20.71 24.84 -3.68
CA VAL A 158 21.34 24.10 -4.76
C VAL A 158 21.59 25.04 -5.95
N PRO A 159 22.85 25.36 -6.30
CA PRO A 159 23.14 26.05 -7.55
C PRO A 159 22.68 25.20 -8.74
N VAL A 160 22.13 25.82 -9.77
CA VAL A 160 21.63 25.11 -10.95
C VAL A 160 22.10 25.73 -12.25
N GLN A 161 22.15 24.90 -13.29
CA GLN A 161 22.44 25.27 -14.67
C GLN A 161 21.41 24.64 -15.63
N LYS A 162 21.43 25.08 -16.88
CA LYS A 162 20.58 24.50 -17.93
C LYS A 162 20.78 22.99 -18.03
N GLY A 163 19.69 22.25 -18.06
CA GLY A 163 19.67 20.79 -18.18
C GLY A 163 19.58 20.05 -16.84
N ASP A 164 19.76 20.74 -15.70
CA ASP A 164 19.57 20.12 -14.40
C ASP A 164 18.10 19.74 -14.18
N MET A 165 17.89 18.65 -13.45
CA MET A 165 16.56 18.16 -13.08
C MET A 165 16.49 17.89 -11.59
N LEU A 166 15.41 18.35 -10.97
CA LEU A 166 15.06 18.03 -9.59
C LEU A 166 13.70 17.35 -9.57
N PHE A 167 13.64 16.15 -9.01
CA PHE A 167 12.39 15.48 -8.67
C PHE A 167 11.96 15.91 -7.27
N ILE A 168 10.70 16.28 -7.08
CA ILE A 168 10.20 16.87 -5.83
C ILE A 168 9.00 16.04 -5.37
N GLU A 169 9.27 15.13 -4.45
CA GLU A 169 8.21 14.38 -3.78
C GLU A 169 7.38 15.30 -2.90
N ALA A 170 6.07 15.03 -2.84
CA ALA A 170 5.19 15.64 -1.86
C ALA A 170 5.78 15.56 -0.45
N GLY A 171 5.67 16.65 0.30
CA GLY A 171 6.27 16.86 1.61
C GLY A 171 7.66 17.49 1.57
N THR A 172 8.31 17.58 0.42
CA THR A 172 9.61 18.26 0.29
C THR A 172 9.43 19.78 0.37
N ILE A 173 10.17 20.46 1.26
CA ILE A 173 10.23 21.93 1.28
C ILE A 173 11.09 22.44 0.11
N HIS A 174 10.61 23.41 -0.66
CA HIS A 174 11.31 23.89 -1.85
C HIS A 174 10.93 25.33 -2.24
N ALA A 175 11.74 25.91 -3.12
CA ALA A 175 11.47 27.20 -3.78
C ALA A 175 12.36 27.39 -5.02
N ILE A 176 11.82 28.09 -6.01
CA ILE A 176 12.57 28.52 -7.20
C ILE A 176 13.22 29.86 -6.91
N GLY A 177 14.55 29.94 -7.03
CA GLY A 177 15.27 31.21 -6.95
C GLY A 177 15.06 32.06 -8.21
N LYS A 178 15.39 33.35 -8.12
CA LYS A 178 15.29 34.28 -9.24
C LYS A 178 16.18 33.88 -10.42
N ASP A 179 15.83 34.44 -11.58
CA ASP A 179 16.58 34.35 -12.83
C ASP A 179 16.61 32.93 -13.44
N ILE A 180 15.51 32.19 -13.27
CA ILE A 180 15.35 30.81 -13.75
C ILE A 180 14.11 30.70 -14.64
N LEU A 181 14.22 29.93 -15.71
CA LEU A 181 13.08 29.38 -16.45
C LEU A 181 13.08 27.86 -16.29
N ILE A 182 11.99 27.30 -15.79
CA ILE A 182 11.83 25.84 -15.71
C ILE A 182 10.64 25.34 -16.53
N ALA A 183 10.71 24.07 -16.91
CA ALA A 183 9.56 23.25 -17.23
C ALA A 183 9.19 22.42 -15.99
N GLU A 184 7.98 22.58 -15.50
CA GLU A 184 7.42 21.85 -14.36
C GLU A 184 6.44 20.78 -14.88
N ILE A 185 6.67 19.52 -14.50
CA ILE A 185 5.73 18.42 -14.73
C ILE A 185 5.29 17.92 -13.36
N GLN A 186 3.99 17.93 -13.11
CA GLN A 186 3.43 17.67 -11.79
C GLN A 186 2.11 16.90 -11.90
N GLN A 187 1.66 16.35 -10.78
CA GLN A 187 0.26 15.94 -10.65
C GLN A 187 -0.67 17.12 -10.97
N ASN A 188 -1.88 16.84 -11.48
CA ASN A 188 -2.89 17.86 -11.77
C ASN A 188 -3.47 18.45 -10.47
N SER A 189 -2.75 19.41 -9.89
CA SER A 189 -3.05 20.02 -8.60
C SER A 189 -2.47 21.43 -8.53
N ASN A 190 -3.19 22.35 -7.89
CA ASN A 190 -2.67 23.68 -7.58
C ASN A 190 -2.48 23.91 -6.07
N VAL A 191 -2.45 22.84 -5.27
CA VAL A 191 -2.27 22.96 -3.80
C VAL A 191 -0.87 23.42 -3.46
N THR A 192 -0.76 24.54 -2.75
CA THR A 192 0.52 25.09 -2.31
C THR A 192 0.42 25.58 -0.87
N TYR A 193 1.23 25.01 0.03
CA TYR A 193 1.35 25.54 1.40
C TYR A 193 2.58 26.42 1.50
N ARG A 194 2.34 27.73 1.46
CA ARG A 194 3.37 28.74 1.54
C ARG A 194 3.79 28.95 2.98
N VAL A 195 5.09 28.98 3.25
CA VAL A 195 5.62 29.27 4.59
C VAL A 195 6.41 30.56 4.65
N TYR A 196 6.95 31.04 3.53
CA TYR A 196 7.66 32.31 3.48
C TYR A 196 7.54 32.96 2.09
N ASP A 197 7.33 34.28 2.04
CA ASP A 197 7.13 35.04 0.79
C ASP A 197 7.94 36.33 0.69
N TYR A 198 9.01 36.46 1.48
CA TYR A 198 9.88 37.66 1.51
C TYR A 198 9.15 38.97 1.83
N GLY A 199 8.05 38.89 2.59
CA GLY A 199 7.24 40.04 2.96
C GLY A 199 6.50 40.73 1.79
N ARG A 200 6.40 40.07 0.62
CA ARG A 200 5.78 40.64 -0.57
C ARG A 200 4.32 41.01 -0.37
N VAL A 201 3.93 42.13 -0.96
CA VAL A 201 2.57 42.66 -0.96
C VAL A 201 1.91 42.34 -2.31
N GLY A 202 0.72 41.74 -2.26
CA GLY A 202 -0.10 41.38 -3.40
C GLY A 202 -0.68 42.58 -4.14
N LYS A 203 -1.33 42.32 -5.28
CA LYS A 203 -2.04 43.35 -6.07
C LYS A 203 -3.18 44.03 -5.30
N ASP A 204 -3.67 43.39 -4.25
CA ASP A 204 -4.71 43.87 -3.34
C ASP A 204 -4.17 44.76 -2.20
N GLY A 205 -2.85 44.99 -2.15
CA GLY A 205 -2.21 45.80 -1.11
C GLY A 205 -1.96 45.06 0.21
N LYS A 206 -2.20 43.74 0.28
CA LYS A 206 -1.98 42.92 1.49
C LYS A 206 -0.80 41.97 1.32
N LYS A 207 -0.18 41.53 2.42
CA LYS A 207 0.78 40.41 2.37
C LYS A 207 0.06 39.15 1.89
N ARG A 208 0.72 38.33 1.08
CA ARG A 208 0.14 37.06 0.61
C ARG A 208 0.03 36.07 1.77
N ASP A 209 -1.05 35.29 1.73
CA ASP A 209 -1.34 34.32 2.79
C ASP A 209 -0.26 33.25 2.91
N LEU A 210 -0.02 32.87 4.17
CA LEU A 210 0.84 31.78 4.58
C LEU A 210 -0.02 30.64 5.17
N HIS A 211 0.39 29.41 4.93
CA HIS A 211 -0.34 28.18 5.28
C HIS A 211 0.43 27.37 6.34
N ILE A 212 0.83 28.03 7.42
CA ILE A 212 1.83 27.49 8.37
C ILE A 212 1.41 26.16 8.98
N GLU A 213 0.20 26.06 9.51
CA GLU A 213 -0.29 24.81 10.13
C GLU A 213 -0.35 23.65 9.12
N LYS A 214 -0.83 23.92 7.90
CA LYS A 214 -0.91 22.90 6.84
C LYS A 214 0.49 22.49 6.38
N ALA A 215 1.43 23.43 6.27
CA ALA A 215 2.81 23.12 5.93
C ALA A 215 3.50 22.28 7.01
N LEU A 216 3.35 22.65 8.29
CA LEU A 216 3.87 21.89 9.43
C LEU A 216 3.39 20.43 9.44
N ALA A 217 2.14 20.20 9.00
CA ALA A 217 1.54 18.87 8.96
C ALA A 217 2.13 17.96 7.87
N VAL A 218 2.60 18.51 6.76
CA VAL A 218 2.98 17.72 5.57
C VAL A 218 4.47 17.77 5.23
N THR A 219 5.22 18.74 5.77
CA THR A 219 6.65 18.84 5.49
C THR A 219 7.42 17.67 6.10
N ASN A 220 8.16 16.95 5.24
CA ASN A 220 9.23 16.06 5.67
C ASN A 220 10.45 16.89 6.10
N ARG A 221 10.89 16.71 7.34
CA ARG A 221 11.90 17.57 7.98
C ARG A 221 13.27 16.94 8.08
N VAL A 222 13.47 15.75 7.51
CA VAL A 222 14.78 15.12 7.36
C VAL A 222 15.43 15.57 6.04
N PRO A 223 16.77 15.51 5.92
CA PRO A 223 17.44 15.75 4.64
C PRO A 223 16.95 14.77 3.58
N LEU A 224 16.89 15.23 2.34
CA LEU A 224 16.54 14.37 1.20
C LEU A 224 17.56 13.24 1.05
N VAL A 225 17.07 12.02 1.03
CA VAL A 225 17.84 10.87 0.53
C VAL A 225 17.82 10.97 -0.99
N ARG A 226 19.00 11.03 -1.64
CA ARG A 226 19.06 11.07 -3.10
C ARG A 226 18.33 9.84 -3.68
N ALA A 227 17.29 10.09 -4.46
CA ALA A 227 16.58 9.04 -5.17
C ALA A 227 17.54 8.26 -6.10
N LYS A 228 17.20 6.99 -6.34
CA LYS A 228 17.87 6.14 -7.34
C LYS A 228 17.77 6.79 -8.72
N ASN A 229 18.78 6.52 -9.56
CA ASN A 229 18.85 7.04 -10.91
C ASN A 229 17.59 6.61 -11.71
N SER A 230 16.82 7.57 -12.23
CA SER A 230 15.64 7.30 -13.06
C SER A 230 15.99 6.84 -14.48
N TYR A 231 17.27 6.57 -14.76
CA TYR A 231 17.76 6.13 -16.06
C TYR A 231 16.98 4.91 -16.57
N PRO A 232 16.49 4.93 -17.82
CA PRO A 232 16.81 5.87 -18.90
C PRO A 232 16.02 7.19 -18.90
N HIS A 233 15.03 7.35 -18.02
CA HIS A 233 14.12 8.50 -17.96
C HIS A 233 14.74 9.74 -17.30
N VAL A 234 14.22 10.91 -17.65
CA VAL A 234 14.51 12.19 -16.96
C VAL A 234 13.90 12.17 -15.57
N ALA A 235 12.64 11.76 -15.46
CA ALA A 235 11.96 11.55 -14.20
C ALA A 235 10.97 10.40 -14.36
N ASP A 236 10.83 9.59 -13.33
CA ASP A 236 9.96 8.44 -13.37
C ASP A 236 9.34 8.23 -11.99
N CYS A 237 8.01 8.30 -11.94
CA CYS A 237 7.27 8.18 -10.70
C CYS A 237 5.88 7.59 -10.92
N ASP A 238 5.18 7.47 -9.80
CA ASP A 238 3.83 6.96 -9.69
C ASP A 238 2.77 7.75 -10.48
N TYR A 239 3.06 8.99 -10.84
CA TYR A 239 2.08 9.90 -11.44
C TYR A 239 2.36 10.22 -12.90
N PHE A 240 3.63 10.15 -13.31
CA PHE A 240 4.09 10.48 -14.64
C PHE A 240 5.50 9.93 -14.87
N THR A 241 5.81 9.68 -16.12
CA THR A 241 7.17 9.40 -16.62
C THR A 241 7.52 10.47 -17.64
N VAL A 242 8.76 10.96 -17.59
CA VAL A 242 9.28 12.02 -18.45
C VAL A 242 10.57 11.59 -19.11
N ASP A 243 10.60 11.67 -20.44
CA ASP A 243 11.77 11.40 -21.26
C ASP A 243 12.29 12.67 -21.94
N LYS A 244 13.58 12.66 -22.28
CA LYS A 244 14.22 13.72 -23.06
C LYS A 244 14.28 13.32 -24.53
N LEU A 245 13.73 14.16 -25.41
CA LEU A 245 13.90 14.03 -26.85
C LEU A 245 14.86 15.12 -27.35
N ASN A 246 15.96 14.71 -27.98
CA ASN A 246 16.92 15.64 -28.59
C ASN A 246 17.19 15.24 -30.04
N LEU A 247 16.89 16.15 -30.97
CA LEU A 247 17.20 16.08 -32.39
C LEU A 247 18.07 17.30 -32.73
N ASP A 248 19.32 17.06 -33.15
CA ASP A 248 20.28 18.12 -33.47
C ASP A 248 20.04 18.73 -34.88
N GLY A 249 19.15 18.12 -35.67
CA GLY A 249 18.86 18.50 -37.05
C GLY A 249 19.99 18.20 -38.02
N LYS A 250 20.97 17.38 -37.62
CA LYS A 250 22.12 16.96 -38.42
C LYS A 250 22.24 15.44 -38.40
N MET A 251 22.76 14.87 -37.32
CA MET A 251 22.93 13.42 -37.17
C MET A 251 21.63 12.74 -36.76
N MET A 252 20.83 13.42 -35.94
CA MET A 252 19.48 12.99 -35.56
C MET A 252 18.51 14.12 -35.88
N ASP A 253 17.83 14.02 -37.02
CA ASP A 253 16.80 14.94 -37.49
C ASP A 253 15.40 14.31 -37.50
N ARG A 254 15.31 13.03 -37.10
CA ARG A 254 14.08 12.23 -37.16
C ARG A 254 14.05 11.20 -36.03
N MET A 255 12.91 11.09 -35.36
CA MET A 255 12.61 10.06 -34.35
C MET A 255 11.24 9.47 -34.63
N GLU A 256 11.12 8.14 -34.48
CA GLU A 256 9.84 7.43 -34.58
C GLU A 256 9.48 6.86 -33.20
N GLY A 257 8.21 6.94 -32.86
CA GLY A 257 7.63 6.35 -31.64
C GLY A 257 6.25 5.76 -31.90
N CYS A 258 5.64 5.19 -30.87
CA CYS A 258 4.27 4.68 -30.92
C CYS A 258 3.50 5.17 -29.69
N VAL A 259 2.27 5.64 -29.90
CA VAL A 259 1.33 5.94 -28.82
C VAL A 259 0.42 4.72 -28.65
N SER A 260 0.70 3.91 -27.62
CA SER A 260 -0.05 2.71 -27.29
C SER A 260 -1.42 3.05 -26.68
N GLU A 261 -2.25 2.04 -26.45
CA GLU A 261 -3.52 2.19 -25.71
C GLU A 261 -3.28 2.49 -24.21
N GLU A 262 -2.06 2.34 -23.71
CA GLU A 262 -1.75 2.42 -22.28
C GLU A 262 -1.71 3.88 -21.79
N SER A 263 -1.25 4.81 -22.62
CA SER A 263 -1.09 6.22 -22.26
C SER A 263 -1.18 7.14 -23.48
N PHE A 264 -1.67 8.35 -23.26
CA PHE A 264 -1.38 9.48 -24.15
C PHE A 264 0.11 9.83 -24.14
N VAL A 265 0.56 10.61 -25.13
CA VAL A 265 1.90 11.21 -25.15
C VAL A 265 1.78 12.73 -25.18
N SER A 266 2.40 13.42 -24.23
CA SER A 266 2.55 14.88 -24.29
C SER A 266 3.98 15.25 -24.68
N ILE A 267 4.14 16.20 -25.59
CA ILE A 267 5.46 16.71 -26.03
C ILE A 267 5.51 18.20 -25.74
N LEU A 268 6.41 18.60 -24.84
CA LEU A 268 6.71 20.00 -24.56
C LEU A 268 8.01 20.41 -25.25
N VAL A 269 7.93 21.32 -26.22
CA VAL A 269 9.09 21.77 -27.00
C VAL A 269 9.83 22.90 -26.28
N LEU A 270 11.04 22.61 -25.79
CA LEU A 270 11.89 23.57 -25.09
C LEU A 270 12.73 24.42 -26.05
N ASP A 271 13.12 23.86 -27.19
CA ASP A 271 13.87 24.54 -28.27
C ASP A 271 13.67 23.85 -29.62
N GLY A 272 13.94 24.57 -30.71
CA GLY A 272 13.89 24.05 -32.08
C GLY A 272 12.55 24.23 -32.79
N GLU A 273 12.44 23.62 -33.97
CA GLU A 273 11.28 23.67 -34.87
C GLU A 273 11.26 22.45 -35.80
N GLY A 274 10.05 22.08 -36.25
CA GLY A 274 9.86 20.93 -37.11
C GLY A 274 8.41 20.48 -37.22
N THR A 275 8.19 19.18 -37.42
CA THR A 275 6.85 18.59 -37.53
C THR A 275 6.69 17.31 -36.73
N VAL A 276 5.50 17.10 -36.16
CA VAL A 276 5.05 15.80 -35.66
C VAL A 276 4.00 15.26 -36.60
N ALA A 277 4.20 14.03 -37.09
CA ALA A 277 3.22 13.29 -37.90
C ALA A 277 2.70 12.07 -37.12
N CYS A 278 1.39 11.80 -37.16
CA CYS A 278 0.77 10.64 -36.51
C CYS A 278 -0.49 10.19 -37.28
N GLY A 279 -1.04 9.02 -36.93
CA GLY A 279 -2.18 8.39 -37.60
C GLY A 279 -1.74 7.39 -38.68
N LYS A 280 -2.71 6.76 -39.35
CA LYS A 280 -2.42 5.77 -40.40
C LYS A 280 -1.60 6.44 -41.51
N ASP A 281 -0.43 5.88 -41.79
CA ASP A 281 0.55 6.42 -42.75
C ASP A 281 1.00 7.89 -42.52
N GLY A 282 0.79 8.45 -41.31
CA GLY A 282 1.18 9.82 -40.98
C GLY A 282 0.25 10.90 -41.56
N GLU A 283 -1.03 10.57 -41.76
CA GLU A 283 -2.05 11.46 -42.35
C GLU A 283 -2.24 12.79 -41.60
N GLN A 284 -2.02 12.84 -40.29
CA GLN A 284 -2.07 14.08 -39.52
C GLN A 284 -0.65 14.60 -39.26
N ARG A 285 -0.34 15.80 -39.75
CA ARG A 285 0.94 16.49 -39.53
C ARG A 285 0.71 17.86 -38.90
N VAL A 286 1.38 18.11 -37.78
CA VAL A 286 1.34 19.35 -37.03
C VAL A 286 2.74 19.95 -36.96
N THR A 287 2.87 21.26 -37.19
CA THR A 287 4.15 21.97 -37.04
C THR A 287 4.37 22.37 -35.58
N TYR A 288 5.61 22.28 -35.13
CA TYR A 288 6.01 22.75 -33.82
C TYR A 288 7.18 23.73 -33.93
N ARG A 289 7.24 24.63 -32.97
CA ARG A 289 8.36 25.53 -32.68
C ARG A 289 8.58 25.60 -31.18
N LYS A 290 9.71 26.20 -30.80
CA LYS A 290 10.04 26.48 -29.40
C LYS A 290 8.86 27.08 -28.64
N GLY A 291 8.56 26.45 -27.49
CA GLY A 291 7.46 26.81 -26.60
C GLY A 291 6.16 26.06 -26.88
N ASP A 292 6.01 25.35 -28.00
CA ASP A 292 4.76 24.63 -28.27
C ASP A 292 4.57 23.41 -27.36
N SER A 293 3.29 23.09 -27.10
CA SER A 293 2.84 21.91 -26.37
C SER A 293 1.92 21.09 -27.26
N LEU A 294 2.21 19.80 -27.37
CA LEU A 294 1.45 18.84 -28.17
C LEU A 294 0.89 17.73 -27.27
N PHE A 295 -0.31 17.26 -27.60
CA PHE A 295 -0.96 16.12 -26.96
C PHE A 295 -1.37 15.10 -28.03
N LEU A 296 -0.86 13.88 -27.91
CA LEU A 296 -1.18 12.76 -28.77
C LEU A 296 -2.06 11.78 -28.01
N THR A 297 -3.21 11.43 -28.58
CA THR A 297 -4.20 10.56 -27.94
C THR A 297 -3.72 9.12 -27.85
N ALA A 298 -4.02 8.43 -26.75
CA ALA A 298 -3.78 6.99 -26.63
C ALA A 298 -4.37 6.20 -27.81
N GLY A 299 -3.68 5.14 -28.22
CA GLY A 299 -4.10 4.27 -29.32
C GLY A 299 -3.88 4.85 -30.72
N SER A 300 -3.27 6.04 -30.86
CA SER A 300 -3.07 6.65 -32.17
C SER A 300 -1.97 6.00 -33.02
N GLY A 301 -1.22 5.05 -32.46
CA GLY A 301 -0.21 4.28 -33.16
C GLY A 301 1.07 5.07 -33.45
N ARG A 302 1.70 4.79 -34.59
CA ARG A 302 3.02 5.35 -34.94
C ARG A 302 2.97 6.87 -35.04
N TYR A 303 3.97 7.54 -34.48
CA TYR A 303 4.24 8.96 -34.71
C TYR A 303 5.70 9.20 -35.07
N VAL A 304 5.97 10.30 -35.78
CA VAL A 304 7.30 10.70 -36.23
C VAL A 304 7.52 12.15 -35.87
N VAL A 305 8.63 12.46 -35.20
CA VAL A 305 9.11 13.82 -34.96
C VAL A 305 10.28 14.09 -35.91
N GLU A 306 10.15 15.13 -36.73
CA GLU A 306 11.18 15.57 -37.70
C GLU A 306 11.61 17.01 -37.40
N GLY A 307 12.87 17.35 -37.69
CA GLY A 307 13.44 18.68 -37.53
C GLY A 307 14.49 18.75 -36.42
N ARG A 308 14.66 19.95 -35.84
CA ARG A 308 15.52 20.16 -34.67
C ARG A 308 14.64 20.29 -33.45
N CYS A 309 14.91 19.53 -32.41
CA CYS A 309 14.02 19.44 -31.25
C CYS A 309 14.82 19.27 -29.97
N ASP A 310 14.52 20.09 -28.97
CA ASP A 310 14.85 19.78 -27.58
C ASP A 310 13.53 19.77 -26.80
N ALA A 311 13.04 18.59 -26.40
CA ALA A 311 11.70 18.43 -25.84
C ALA A 311 11.66 17.50 -24.62
N LEU A 312 10.63 17.67 -23.80
CA LEU A 312 10.24 16.72 -22.77
C LEU A 312 9.01 15.96 -23.23
N VAL A 313 9.06 14.64 -23.13
CA VAL A 313 7.98 13.74 -23.51
C VAL A 313 7.39 13.15 -22.23
N THR A 314 6.11 13.40 -21.94
CA THR A 314 5.44 12.93 -20.72
C THR A 314 4.40 11.87 -21.06
N THR A 315 4.42 10.77 -20.31
CA THR A 315 3.45 9.67 -20.38
C THR A 315 3.01 9.24 -18.98
N ILE A 316 1.95 8.42 -18.91
CA ILE A 316 1.41 7.81 -17.70
C ILE A 316 1.67 6.31 -17.80
N ARG A 317 2.68 5.81 -17.10
CA ARG A 317 2.89 4.36 -16.98
C ARG A 317 1.89 3.72 -16.01
N SER A 318 1.77 2.40 -16.04
CA SER A 318 1.03 1.64 -15.04
C SER A 318 1.63 1.90 -13.64
N GLN A 319 0.79 2.24 -12.67
CA GLN A 319 1.13 2.09 -11.26
C GLN A 319 0.44 0.86 -10.77
N SER A 320 1.15 0.21 -9.89
CA SER A 320 0.66 -0.82 -9.04
C SER A 320 0.09 -0.19 -7.76
N ALA A 321 -1.17 -0.45 -7.39
CA ALA A 321 -1.63 -0.10 -6.05
C ALA A 321 -0.76 -0.85 -5.02
N PRO A 322 -0.33 -0.24 -3.89
CA PRO A 322 0.51 -0.94 -2.94
C PRO A 322 -0.27 -2.13 -2.36
N VAL A 323 0.15 -3.32 -2.78
CA VAL A 323 -0.45 -4.60 -2.42
C VAL A 323 0.46 -5.26 -1.39
N ARG A 324 -0.13 -5.98 -0.45
CA ARG A 324 0.61 -6.83 0.47
C ARG A 324 0.27 -8.27 0.14
N ILE A 325 1.27 -9.13 0.18
CA ILE A 325 1.07 -10.56 -0.06
C ILE A 325 0.93 -11.22 1.31
N GLY A 326 -0.17 -11.94 1.52
CA GLY A 326 -0.43 -12.73 2.73
C GLY A 326 -0.39 -14.21 2.42
N ILE A 327 0.51 -14.95 3.04
CA ILE A 327 0.72 -16.38 2.80
C ILE A 327 0.44 -17.14 4.10
N ASP A 328 -0.44 -18.12 4.06
CA ASP A 328 -0.81 -19.01 5.16
C ASP A 328 -0.42 -20.44 4.77
N ILE A 329 0.75 -20.90 5.20
CA ILE A 329 1.29 -22.23 4.88
C ILE A 329 0.71 -23.23 5.88
N GLY A 330 -0.31 -24.00 5.48
CA GLY A 330 -0.87 -25.07 6.30
C GLY A 330 -0.27 -26.45 5.96
N GLY A 331 -0.54 -27.46 6.79
CA GLY A 331 -0.04 -28.83 6.56
C GLY A 331 -0.66 -29.56 5.35
N THR A 332 -1.75 -29.05 4.78
CA THR A 332 -2.39 -29.65 3.59
C THR A 332 -2.38 -28.70 2.40
N ASN A 333 -2.77 -27.45 2.63
CA ASN A 333 -2.79 -26.41 1.60
C ASN A 333 -2.10 -25.15 2.10
N THR A 334 -1.43 -24.47 1.19
CA THR A 334 -0.96 -23.09 1.35
C THR A 334 -1.98 -22.17 0.70
N LYS A 335 -2.49 -21.20 1.47
CA LYS A 335 -3.39 -20.17 0.96
C LYS A 335 -2.62 -18.87 0.78
N ILE A 336 -2.83 -18.20 -0.34
CA ILE A 336 -2.13 -16.98 -0.72
C ILE A 336 -3.18 -15.94 -1.06
N GLY A 337 -3.04 -14.73 -0.52
CA GLY A 337 -3.96 -13.62 -0.77
C GLY A 337 -3.21 -12.33 -1.08
N LEU A 338 -3.75 -11.57 -2.02
CA LEU A 338 -3.36 -10.17 -2.27
C LEU A 338 -4.24 -9.28 -1.41
N VAL A 339 -3.64 -8.46 -0.55
CA VAL A 339 -4.35 -7.66 0.46
C VAL A 339 -4.11 -6.17 0.21
N ASP A 340 -5.19 -5.40 0.13
CA ASP A 340 -5.11 -3.95 -0.04
C ASP A 340 -4.71 -3.22 1.26
N VAL A 341 -4.54 -1.90 1.20
CA VAL A 341 -4.19 -1.07 2.36
C VAL A 341 -5.28 -0.99 3.45
N HIS A 342 -6.49 -1.48 3.18
CA HIS A 342 -7.63 -1.53 4.10
C HIS A 342 -7.86 -2.93 4.69
N HIS A 343 -6.89 -3.84 4.55
CA HIS A 343 -6.97 -5.23 5.00
C HIS A 343 -8.08 -6.05 4.30
N ARG A 344 -8.44 -5.65 3.08
CA ARG A 344 -9.39 -6.41 2.24
C ARG A 344 -8.63 -7.27 1.25
N LEU A 345 -9.11 -8.49 1.03
CA LEU A 345 -8.58 -9.37 0.00
C LEU A 345 -9.01 -8.87 -1.38
N ILE A 346 -8.03 -8.71 -2.26
CA ILE A 346 -8.19 -8.41 -3.68
C ILE A 346 -8.49 -9.71 -4.41
N ASP A 347 -7.64 -10.72 -4.20
CA ASP A 347 -7.77 -12.05 -4.78
C ASP A 347 -7.02 -13.09 -3.94
N THR A 348 -7.33 -14.36 -4.13
CA THR A 348 -6.71 -15.48 -3.41
C THR A 348 -6.53 -16.72 -4.26
N VAL A 349 -5.51 -17.51 -3.95
CA VAL A 349 -5.34 -18.87 -4.47
C VAL A 349 -5.02 -19.84 -3.32
N SER A 350 -5.37 -21.11 -3.51
CA SER A 350 -4.98 -22.19 -2.60
C SER A 350 -4.27 -23.27 -3.40
N ILE A 351 -3.10 -23.69 -2.96
CA ILE A 351 -2.30 -24.75 -3.57
C ILE A 351 -2.02 -25.87 -2.55
N PRO A 352 -1.86 -27.13 -2.96
CA PRO A 352 -1.41 -28.19 -2.06
C PRO A 352 0.02 -27.92 -1.55
N THR A 353 0.24 -28.04 -0.24
CA THR A 353 1.55 -27.74 0.39
C THR A 353 2.61 -28.79 0.05
N LYS A 354 2.23 -30.07 -0.09
CA LYS A 354 3.13 -31.21 -0.36
C LYS A 354 4.30 -31.30 0.63
N THR A 355 3.96 -31.42 1.91
CA THR A 355 4.88 -31.39 3.05
C THR A 355 5.96 -32.47 3.03
N GLU A 356 5.79 -33.50 2.21
CA GLU A 356 6.76 -34.58 1.98
C GLU A 356 7.95 -34.19 1.10
N ARG A 357 7.90 -33.02 0.44
CA ARG A 357 8.98 -32.49 -0.40
C ARG A 357 9.96 -31.65 0.41
N ASP A 358 11.14 -31.42 -0.16
CA ASP A 358 12.14 -30.55 0.42
C ASP A 358 11.59 -29.12 0.62
N PRO A 359 11.98 -28.41 1.69
CA PRO A 359 11.48 -27.07 1.98
C PRO A 359 11.64 -26.09 0.81
N GLU A 360 12.80 -26.10 0.15
CA GLU A 360 13.12 -25.22 -0.97
C GLU A 360 12.14 -25.40 -2.14
N ASP A 361 11.75 -26.66 -2.40
CA ASP A 361 10.80 -27.04 -3.44
C ASP A 361 9.39 -26.51 -3.16
N VAL A 362 8.95 -26.57 -1.90
CA VAL A 362 7.66 -26.04 -1.47
C VAL A 362 7.66 -24.51 -1.50
N ILE A 363 8.75 -23.87 -1.04
CA ILE A 363 8.91 -22.41 -1.08
C ILE A 363 8.92 -21.92 -2.53
N ALA A 364 9.53 -22.66 -3.45
CA ALA A 364 9.47 -22.40 -4.89
C ALA A 364 8.04 -22.48 -5.44
N ASP A 365 7.28 -23.53 -5.09
CA ASP A 365 5.87 -23.67 -5.48
C ASP A 365 5.03 -22.46 -4.96
N VAL A 366 5.27 -22.01 -3.72
CA VAL A 366 4.60 -20.84 -3.13
C VAL A 366 4.97 -19.54 -3.85
N GLY A 367 6.27 -19.28 -4.05
CA GLY A 367 6.73 -18.08 -4.74
C GLY A 367 6.22 -18.00 -6.18
N LYS A 368 6.15 -19.16 -6.86
CA LYS A 368 5.53 -19.27 -8.19
C LYS A 368 4.03 -18.94 -8.15
N ALA A 369 3.28 -19.50 -7.21
CA ALA A 369 1.85 -19.21 -7.09
C ALA A 369 1.57 -17.74 -6.74
N VAL A 370 2.45 -17.08 -5.98
CA VAL A 370 2.38 -15.62 -5.76
C VAL A 370 2.57 -14.86 -7.07
N GLN A 371 3.60 -15.19 -7.86
CA GLN A 371 3.85 -14.56 -9.16
C GLN A 371 2.66 -14.77 -10.12
N GLU A 372 2.13 -15.99 -10.21
CA GLU A 372 0.95 -16.29 -11.03
C GLU A 372 -0.28 -15.49 -10.58
N LEU A 373 -0.49 -15.32 -9.27
CA LEU A 373 -1.62 -14.53 -8.73
C LEU A 373 -1.44 -13.02 -9.01
N LEU A 374 -0.22 -12.49 -8.91
CA LEU A 374 0.12 -11.11 -9.24
C LEU A 374 -0.07 -10.83 -10.74
N ASP A 375 0.41 -11.74 -11.60
CA ASP A 375 0.27 -11.66 -13.05
C ASP A 375 -1.20 -11.67 -13.48
N LEU A 376 -2.01 -12.57 -12.88
CA LEU A 376 -3.44 -12.65 -13.13
C LEU A 376 -4.17 -11.34 -12.80
N ASN A 377 -3.72 -10.64 -11.77
CA ASN A 377 -4.29 -9.38 -11.31
C ASN A 377 -3.61 -8.14 -11.91
N HIS A 378 -2.64 -8.32 -12.82
CA HIS A 378 -1.87 -7.25 -13.45
C HIS A 378 -1.17 -6.32 -12.43
N ILE A 379 -0.63 -6.90 -11.34
CA ILE A 379 0.08 -6.18 -10.29
C ILE A 379 1.59 -6.50 -10.41
N PRO A 380 2.43 -5.52 -10.79
CA PRO A 380 3.89 -5.67 -10.74
C PRO A 380 4.39 -6.10 -9.37
N LEU A 381 5.52 -6.82 -9.27
CA LEU A 381 6.04 -7.20 -7.96
C LEU A 381 6.56 -6.00 -7.14
N ASP A 382 7.10 -4.97 -7.80
CA ASP A 382 7.59 -3.74 -7.14
C ASP A 382 6.46 -2.84 -6.59
N ALA A 383 5.21 -3.17 -6.94
CA ALA A 383 4.00 -2.73 -6.26
C ALA A 383 3.93 -3.14 -4.80
N CYS A 384 4.52 -4.30 -4.52
CA CYS A 384 4.19 -5.04 -3.33
C CYS A 384 5.03 -4.48 -2.20
N MET A 385 4.36 -4.01 -1.16
CA MET A 385 5.02 -3.51 0.05
C MET A 385 5.87 -4.60 0.73
N GLY A 386 5.52 -5.86 0.50
CA GLY A 386 6.18 -7.03 1.05
C GLY A 386 5.27 -8.26 1.01
N ALA A 387 5.80 -9.37 1.50
CA ALA A 387 5.07 -10.60 1.79
C ALA A 387 5.13 -10.92 3.28
N GLY A 388 4.00 -11.27 3.87
CA GLY A 388 3.94 -11.86 5.19
C GLY A 388 3.58 -13.34 5.11
N VAL A 389 4.19 -14.15 5.97
CA VAL A 389 3.99 -15.60 5.98
C VAL A 389 3.61 -16.07 7.39
N GLY A 390 2.44 -16.70 7.50
CA GLY A 390 2.05 -17.52 8.64
C GLY A 390 2.42 -18.99 8.40
N MET A 391 3.06 -19.63 9.36
CA MET A 391 3.47 -21.02 9.28
C MET A 391 3.34 -21.70 10.66
N PRO A 392 2.79 -22.93 10.74
CA PRO A 392 2.75 -23.67 12.00
C PRO A 392 4.16 -23.99 12.49
N GLY A 393 4.35 -23.92 13.81
CA GLY A 393 5.59 -24.28 14.49
C GLY A 393 6.30 -23.09 15.11
N THR A 394 7.54 -23.34 15.54
CA THR A 394 8.40 -22.40 16.25
C THR A 394 9.14 -21.50 15.25
N VAL A 395 8.73 -20.24 15.16
CA VAL A 395 9.29 -19.26 14.23
C VAL A 395 10.18 -18.26 14.97
N ASP A 396 11.43 -18.13 14.51
CA ASP A 396 12.31 -17.02 14.83
C ASP A 396 11.97 -15.84 13.92
N ARG A 397 11.12 -14.95 14.44
CA ARG A 397 10.59 -13.80 13.68
C ARG A 397 11.66 -12.78 13.32
N GLU A 398 12.64 -12.57 14.20
CA GLU A 398 13.69 -11.59 13.99
C GLU A 398 14.56 -11.95 12.79
N ASN A 399 14.84 -13.25 12.60
CA ASN A 399 15.63 -13.76 11.48
C ASN A 399 14.80 -14.37 10.35
N GLY A 400 13.47 -14.38 10.46
CA GLY A 400 12.56 -14.98 9.48
C GLY A 400 12.78 -16.49 9.26
N CYS A 401 13.15 -17.24 10.30
CA CYS A 401 13.52 -18.65 10.22
C CYS A 401 12.51 -19.56 10.93
N VAL A 402 12.07 -20.62 10.26
CA VAL A 402 11.29 -21.70 10.87
C VAL A 402 12.26 -22.64 11.58
N ARG A 403 12.31 -22.55 12.92
CA ARG A 403 13.22 -23.39 13.73
C ARG A 403 12.78 -24.84 13.72
N TYR A 404 11.47 -25.07 13.88
CA TYR A 404 10.89 -26.40 13.94
C TYR A 404 9.40 -26.35 13.66
N SER A 405 8.89 -27.30 12.87
CA SER A 405 7.46 -27.54 12.72
C SER A 405 7.17 -29.04 12.70
N ASN A 406 6.14 -29.46 13.44
CA ASN A 406 5.75 -30.88 13.51
C ASN A 406 4.77 -31.25 12.39
N ASN A 407 3.91 -30.31 11.99
CA ASN A 407 2.89 -30.51 10.95
C ASN A 407 3.48 -30.45 9.54
N ILE A 408 4.58 -29.73 9.39
CA ILE A 408 5.35 -29.62 8.16
C ILE A 408 6.79 -29.91 8.61
N PRO A 409 7.41 -31.04 8.24
CA PRO A 409 8.64 -31.55 8.85
C PRO A 409 9.89 -30.74 8.45
N TRP A 410 9.86 -29.45 8.77
CA TRP A 410 10.89 -28.46 8.49
C TRP A 410 11.66 -28.16 9.77
N GLU A 411 12.97 -28.08 9.63
CA GLU A 411 13.89 -27.80 10.73
C GLU A 411 14.95 -26.80 10.26
N ASN A 412 15.09 -25.68 11.00
CA ASN A 412 16.02 -24.58 10.70
C ASN A 412 15.97 -24.06 9.25
N VAL A 413 14.76 -23.88 8.70
CA VAL A 413 14.56 -23.37 7.34
C VAL A 413 14.56 -21.83 7.35
N PRO A 414 15.46 -21.14 6.62
CA PRO A 414 15.50 -19.69 6.55
C PRO A 414 14.43 -19.15 5.57
N LEU A 415 13.16 -19.34 5.93
CA LEU A 415 12.01 -19.12 5.05
C LEU A 415 11.94 -17.71 4.45
N ALA A 416 12.18 -16.66 5.24
CA ALA A 416 12.18 -15.29 4.71
C ALA A 416 13.28 -15.07 3.66
N GLU A 417 14.46 -15.64 3.88
CA GLU A 417 15.59 -15.55 2.95
C GLU A 417 15.30 -16.32 1.67
N GLU A 418 14.88 -17.59 1.77
CA GLU A 418 14.59 -18.43 0.60
C GLU A 418 13.43 -17.88 -0.24
N LEU A 419 12.35 -17.44 0.40
CA LEU A 419 11.24 -16.82 -0.31
C LEU A 419 11.65 -15.46 -0.90
N GLY A 420 12.49 -14.69 -0.18
CA GLY A 420 13.02 -13.41 -0.65
C GLY A 420 13.93 -13.51 -1.88
N LYS A 421 14.58 -14.67 -2.09
CA LYS A 421 15.32 -14.96 -3.34
C LYS A 421 14.39 -15.06 -4.55
N ILE A 422 13.15 -15.48 -4.35
CA ILE A 422 12.13 -15.67 -5.40
C ILE A 422 11.25 -14.42 -5.55
N LEU A 423 10.91 -13.78 -4.44
CA LEU A 423 10.11 -12.56 -4.36
C LEU A 423 10.98 -11.45 -3.75
N PRO A 424 11.68 -10.63 -4.57
CA PRO A 424 12.57 -9.55 -4.09
C PRO A 424 11.84 -8.36 -3.44
N VAL A 425 11.04 -8.65 -2.41
CA VAL A 425 10.31 -7.71 -1.55
C VAL A 425 10.57 -8.09 -0.08
N PRO A 426 10.34 -7.19 0.89
CA PRO A 426 10.47 -7.54 2.30
C PRO A 426 9.60 -8.75 2.67
N VAL A 427 10.16 -9.74 3.37
CA VAL A 427 9.42 -10.93 3.84
C VAL A 427 9.41 -10.99 5.35
N ALA A 428 8.23 -10.98 5.96
CA ALA A 428 8.03 -11.18 7.39
C ALA A 428 7.42 -12.57 7.65
N VAL A 429 7.86 -13.25 8.70
CA VAL A 429 7.38 -14.60 9.04
C VAL A 429 6.93 -14.63 10.49
N ALA A 430 5.79 -15.23 10.76
CA ALA A 430 5.31 -15.49 12.11
C ALA A 430 4.60 -16.85 12.18
N ASN A 431 4.25 -17.26 13.40
CA ASN A 431 3.40 -18.43 13.61
C ASN A 431 2.01 -18.20 12.97
N ASP A 432 1.37 -19.27 12.50
CA ASP A 432 0.07 -19.23 11.83
C ASP A 432 -1.07 -18.78 12.76
N ALA A 433 -1.07 -19.23 14.03
CA ALA A 433 -2.04 -18.78 15.03
C ALA A 433 -1.83 -17.31 15.43
N ASP A 434 -0.57 -16.86 15.51
CA ASP A 434 -0.23 -15.43 15.67
C ASP A 434 -0.77 -14.59 14.50
N CYS A 435 -0.58 -15.07 13.26
CA CYS A 435 -1.14 -14.42 12.08
C CYS A 435 -2.66 -14.39 12.13
N ALA A 436 -3.32 -15.50 12.46
CA ALA A 436 -4.78 -15.53 12.58
C ALA A 436 -5.29 -14.53 13.64
N ALA A 437 -4.63 -14.46 14.80
CA ALA A 437 -4.93 -13.50 15.87
C ALA A 437 -4.79 -12.07 15.38
N LEU A 438 -3.69 -11.75 14.68
CA LEU A 438 -3.46 -10.43 14.12
C LEU A 438 -4.50 -10.10 13.04
N GLY A 439 -4.89 -11.06 12.21
CA GLY A 439 -5.94 -10.89 11.21
C GLY A 439 -7.27 -10.50 11.86
N GLU A 440 -7.67 -11.22 12.92
CA GLU A 440 -8.88 -10.89 13.68
C GLU A 440 -8.79 -9.54 14.40
N ALA A 441 -7.60 -9.14 14.85
CA ALA A 441 -7.36 -7.84 15.48
C ALA A 441 -7.47 -6.69 14.46
N VAL A 442 -6.99 -6.84 13.22
CA VAL A 442 -7.00 -5.73 12.25
C VAL A 442 -8.26 -5.66 11.39
N ALA A 443 -8.95 -6.79 11.19
CA ALA A 443 -10.09 -6.86 10.26
C ALA A 443 -11.31 -7.64 10.79
N GLY A 444 -11.17 -8.34 11.91
CA GLY A 444 -12.17 -9.31 12.38
C GLY A 444 -12.89 -8.92 13.67
N ALA A 445 -13.09 -9.92 14.54
CA ALA A 445 -13.85 -9.80 15.79
C ALA A 445 -13.10 -9.07 16.92
N GLY A 446 -11.81 -8.79 16.75
CA GLY A 446 -10.97 -8.08 17.71
C GLY A 446 -10.68 -6.62 17.35
N LYS A 447 -11.25 -6.09 16.25
CA LYS A 447 -10.94 -4.73 15.76
C LYS A 447 -11.30 -3.57 16.70
N ASP A 448 -12.10 -3.85 17.72
CA ASP A 448 -12.57 -2.91 18.73
C ASP A 448 -11.73 -2.93 20.02
N VAL A 449 -10.71 -3.79 20.11
CA VAL A 449 -9.84 -3.95 21.28
C VAL A 449 -8.36 -3.93 20.89
N SER A 450 -7.49 -3.56 21.82
CA SER A 450 -6.04 -3.55 21.66
C SER A 450 -5.36 -4.78 22.24
N ASP A 451 -5.90 -5.31 23.34
CA ASP A 451 -5.36 -6.47 24.03
C ASP A 451 -6.32 -7.65 23.89
N MET A 452 -5.92 -8.68 23.15
CA MET A 452 -6.74 -9.88 22.95
C MET A 452 -5.90 -11.14 22.90
N VAL A 453 -6.50 -12.26 23.32
CA VAL A 453 -5.92 -13.59 23.10
C VAL A 453 -6.84 -14.36 22.18
N MET A 454 -6.30 -14.94 21.11
CA MET A 454 -7.03 -15.88 20.27
C MET A 454 -6.59 -17.31 20.58
N VAL A 455 -7.55 -18.21 20.69
CA VAL A 455 -7.34 -19.66 20.78
C VAL A 455 -7.94 -20.32 19.54
N THR A 456 -7.13 -21.06 18.80
CA THR A 456 -7.57 -21.76 17.58
C THR A 456 -7.87 -23.23 17.89
N LEU A 457 -9.09 -23.67 17.58
CA LEU A 457 -9.61 -25.00 17.90
C LEU A 457 -9.75 -25.82 16.61
N GLY A 458 -8.67 -26.51 16.23
CA GLY A 458 -8.59 -27.34 15.03
C GLY A 458 -8.11 -28.74 15.34
N THR A 459 -7.31 -29.33 14.44
CA THR A 459 -6.62 -30.61 14.70
C THR A 459 -5.80 -30.56 15.99
N GLY A 460 -5.17 -29.41 16.25
CA GLY A 460 -4.52 -29.08 17.52
C GLY A 460 -5.18 -27.89 18.21
N VAL A 461 -4.52 -27.37 19.24
CA VAL A 461 -4.89 -26.10 19.88
C VAL A 461 -3.75 -25.11 19.72
N GLY A 462 -3.95 -24.09 18.88
CA GLY A 462 -3.01 -22.99 18.74
C GLY A 462 -3.46 -21.77 19.53
N GLY A 463 -2.62 -20.75 19.58
CA GLY A 463 -3.01 -19.47 20.15
C GLY A 463 -2.10 -18.33 19.69
N GLY A 464 -2.67 -17.14 19.65
CA GLY A 464 -1.95 -15.90 19.39
C GLY A 464 -2.32 -14.87 20.43
N VAL A 465 -1.34 -14.13 20.93
CA VAL A 465 -1.54 -13.08 21.93
C VAL A 465 -1.26 -11.75 21.27
N ILE A 466 -2.23 -10.84 21.34
CA ILE A 466 -2.10 -9.46 20.86
C ILE A 466 -2.12 -8.55 22.09
N LEU A 467 -1.06 -7.75 22.27
CA LEU A 467 -0.96 -6.72 23.31
C LEU A 467 -0.56 -5.39 22.66
N ASP A 468 -1.19 -4.29 23.06
CA ASP A 468 -1.04 -2.97 22.45
C ASP A 468 -1.24 -3.00 20.92
N GLY A 469 -2.17 -3.86 20.45
CA GLY A 469 -2.43 -4.11 19.04
C GLY A 469 -1.34 -4.91 18.31
N LYS A 470 -0.27 -5.34 18.97
CA LYS A 470 0.87 -6.06 18.38
C LYS A 470 0.92 -7.51 18.84
N ILE A 471 1.45 -8.39 18.01
CA ILE A 471 1.69 -9.78 18.43
C ILE A 471 2.72 -9.81 19.56
N PHE A 472 2.37 -10.49 20.63
CA PHE A 472 3.24 -10.84 21.74
C PHE A 472 3.64 -12.32 21.64
N SER A 473 4.86 -12.60 21.20
CA SER A 473 5.41 -13.95 21.06
C SER A 473 6.30 -14.39 22.24
N GLY A 474 6.30 -13.64 23.35
CA GLY A 474 7.26 -13.79 24.43
C GLY A 474 8.63 -13.14 24.15
N ARG A 475 9.61 -13.37 25.03
CA ARG A 475 10.96 -12.76 24.95
C ARG A 475 11.96 -13.58 24.14
N LEU A 476 11.77 -14.89 24.08
CA LEU A 476 12.62 -15.84 23.34
C LEU A 476 11.76 -16.55 22.30
N THR A 477 12.40 -17.11 21.27
CA THR A 477 11.74 -17.89 20.22
C THR A 477 10.95 -19.07 20.80
N GLY A 478 9.73 -19.29 20.32
CA GLY A 478 8.85 -20.39 20.76
C GLY A 478 8.03 -20.10 22.02
N GLY A 479 7.81 -18.81 22.35
CA GLY A 479 6.88 -18.42 23.40
C GLY A 479 5.41 -18.52 22.95
N CYS A 480 4.49 -18.33 23.91
CA CYS A 480 3.03 -18.26 23.66
C CYS A 480 2.38 -19.52 23.06
N GLU A 481 2.97 -20.70 23.25
CA GLU A 481 2.38 -22.00 22.87
C GLU A 481 1.22 -22.42 23.79
N LEU A 482 0.08 -21.72 23.70
CA LEU A 482 -1.04 -21.82 24.64
C LEU A 482 -1.63 -23.24 24.72
N GLY A 483 -1.69 -23.99 23.61
CA GLY A 483 -2.21 -25.36 23.59
C GLY A 483 -1.39 -26.37 24.40
N HIS A 484 -0.11 -26.07 24.67
CA HIS A 484 0.80 -26.96 25.37
C HIS A 484 0.89 -26.70 26.88
N MET A 485 0.10 -25.76 27.42
CA MET A 485 -0.05 -25.62 28.87
C MET A 485 -0.70 -26.88 29.48
N ALA A 486 -0.15 -27.38 30.58
CA ALA A 486 -0.72 -28.56 31.25
C ALA A 486 -1.96 -28.16 32.06
N ILE A 487 -3.09 -28.79 31.77
CA ILE A 487 -4.34 -28.66 32.54
C ILE A 487 -4.63 -29.89 33.40
N TYR A 488 -3.91 -31.00 33.16
CA TYR A 488 -4.08 -32.23 33.92
C TYR A 488 -2.75 -32.97 34.08
N GLU A 489 -2.14 -32.91 35.26
CA GLU A 489 -0.85 -33.56 35.52
C GLU A 489 -0.91 -35.08 35.27
N GLY A 490 0.06 -35.61 34.52
CA GLY A 490 0.11 -37.03 34.17
C GLY A 490 -1.01 -37.49 33.22
N GLY A 491 -1.73 -36.57 32.58
CA GLY A 491 -2.88 -36.84 31.72
C GLY A 491 -2.61 -37.55 30.41
N GLU A 492 -3.54 -37.34 29.46
CA GLU A 492 -3.46 -37.87 28.10
C GLU A 492 -2.18 -37.40 27.40
N LEU A 493 -1.65 -38.26 26.54
CA LEU A 493 -0.46 -37.95 25.74
C LEU A 493 -0.80 -36.86 24.71
N CYS A 494 -0.02 -35.79 24.69
CA CYS A 494 -0.09 -34.71 23.71
C CYS A 494 0.86 -34.99 22.54
N THR A 495 0.59 -34.39 21.40
CA THR A 495 1.42 -34.52 20.19
C THR A 495 2.84 -33.99 20.40
N CYS A 496 3.04 -33.02 21.31
CA CYS A 496 4.36 -32.51 21.67
C CYS A 496 5.19 -33.48 22.55
N GLY A 497 4.66 -34.66 22.89
CA GLY A 497 5.33 -35.68 23.71
C GLY A 497 5.13 -35.54 25.21
N ARG A 498 4.60 -34.41 25.69
CA ARG A 498 4.20 -34.22 27.10
C ARG A 498 2.85 -34.89 27.38
N ARG A 499 2.49 -34.97 28.66
CA ARG A 499 1.17 -35.42 29.12
C ARG A 499 0.40 -34.27 29.74
N GLY A 500 -0.90 -34.22 29.49
CA GLY A 500 -1.79 -33.30 30.19
C GLY A 500 -1.99 -31.93 29.57
N CYS A 501 -1.45 -31.68 28.38
CA CYS A 501 -1.59 -30.40 27.69
C CYS A 501 -3.06 -30.12 27.32
N LEU A 502 -3.46 -28.84 27.30
CA LEU A 502 -4.80 -28.41 26.86
C LEU A 502 -5.19 -29.05 25.53
N GLU A 503 -4.28 -29.08 24.56
CA GLU A 503 -4.51 -29.68 23.24
C GLU A 503 -5.03 -31.13 23.31
N ALA A 504 -4.53 -31.92 24.25
CA ALA A 504 -4.88 -33.34 24.39
C ALA A 504 -6.34 -33.56 24.84
N TYR A 505 -7.07 -32.48 25.15
CA TYR A 505 -8.46 -32.47 25.62
C TYR A 505 -9.35 -31.51 24.82
N ALA A 506 -8.81 -30.39 24.31
CA ALA A 506 -9.59 -29.32 23.69
C ALA A 506 -9.38 -29.18 22.17
N SER A 507 -8.65 -30.09 21.53
CA SER A 507 -8.58 -30.17 20.06
C SER A 507 -9.75 -30.96 19.45
N ALA A 508 -9.98 -30.79 18.15
CA ALA A 508 -10.90 -31.65 17.39
C ALA A 508 -10.45 -33.11 17.42
N THR A 509 -9.15 -33.38 17.35
CA THR A 509 -8.60 -34.73 17.45
C THR A 509 -8.90 -35.36 18.81
N ALA A 510 -8.78 -34.61 19.91
CA ALA A 510 -9.16 -35.08 21.24
C ALA A 510 -10.66 -35.38 21.34
N LEU A 511 -11.51 -34.47 20.85
CA LEU A 511 -12.96 -34.64 20.89
C LEU A 511 -13.42 -35.86 20.07
N ILE A 512 -12.88 -36.06 18.86
CA ILE A 512 -13.17 -37.23 18.03
C ILE A 512 -12.67 -38.52 18.71
N ARG A 513 -11.48 -38.52 19.30
CA ARG A 513 -10.95 -39.67 20.05
C ARG A 513 -11.91 -40.09 21.16
N ASP A 514 -12.39 -39.13 21.94
CA ASP A 514 -13.25 -39.41 23.08
C ASP A 514 -14.68 -39.76 22.65
N ALA A 515 -15.18 -39.16 21.57
CA ALA A 515 -16.44 -39.56 20.94
C ALA A 515 -16.40 -41.01 20.43
N LYS A 516 -15.29 -41.42 19.79
CA LYS A 516 -15.11 -42.82 19.35
C LYS A 516 -15.11 -43.79 20.53
N ARG A 517 -14.45 -43.43 21.64
CA ARG A 517 -14.46 -44.24 22.87
C ARG A 517 -15.87 -44.35 23.44
N ALA A 518 -16.64 -43.26 23.46
CA ALA A 518 -18.01 -43.23 23.98
C ALA A 518 -18.97 -44.05 23.12
N ALA A 519 -18.97 -43.84 21.80
CA ALA A 519 -19.86 -44.54 20.87
C ALA A 519 -19.59 -46.06 20.81
N LEU A 520 -18.34 -46.50 21.02
CA LEU A 520 -18.01 -47.92 21.14
C LEU A 520 -18.44 -48.54 22.48
N ALA A 521 -18.50 -47.74 23.54
CA ALA A 521 -18.95 -48.18 24.86
C ALA A 521 -20.48 -48.24 24.96
N ASP A 522 -21.18 -47.39 24.20
CA ASP A 522 -22.64 -47.33 24.14
C ASP A 522 -23.14 -47.22 22.69
N PRO A 523 -23.33 -48.36 21.98
CA PRO A 523 -23.81 -48.38 20.60
C PRO A 523 -25.25 -47.87 20.42
N ASP A 524 -26.02 -47.71 21.51
CA ASP A 524 -27.38 -47.16 21.47
C ASP A 524 -27.37 -45.61 21.51
N SER A 525 -26.21 -44.99 21.72
CA SER A 525 -26.05 -43.53 21.66
C SER A 525 -26.32 -43.00 20.25
N LEU A 526 -26.92 -41.81 20.20
CA LEU A 526 -27.15 -41.06 18.97
C LEU A 526 -25.85 -40.80 18.17
N LEU A 527 -24.69 -40.80 18.84
CA LEU A 527 -23.38 -40.71 18.16
C LEU A 527 -23.18 -41.83 17.13
N TRP A 528 -23.64 -43.05 17.43
CA TRP A 528 -23.53 -44.20 16.54
C TRP A 528 -24.45 -44.07 15.32
N GLU A 529 -25.66 -43.53 15.53
CA GLU A 529 -26.61 -43.23 14.45
C GLU A 529 -26.10 -42.09 13.55
N LEU A 530 -25.61 -40.99 14.14
CA LEU A 530 -25.13 -39.82 13.40
C LEU A 530 -23.94 -40.14 12.50
N CYS A 531 -23.05 -41.07 12.90
CA CYS A 531 -21.97 -41.55 12.03
C CYS A 531 -22.40 -42.66 11.06
N GLY A 532 -23.69 -43.00 10.98
CA GLY A 532 -24.24 -44.03 10.10
C GLY A 532 -23.74 -45.44 10.41
N GLY A 533 -23.40 -45.72 11.66
CA GLY A 533 -22.76 -46.97 12.08
C GLY A 533 -21.29 -47.13 11.64
N GLU A 534 -20.71 -46.12 11.01
CA GLU A 534 -19.30 -46.10 10.61
C GLU A 534 -18.49 -45.18 11.53
N ILE A 535 -17.92 -45.74 12.60
CA ILE A 535 -17.19 -45.01 13.64
C ILE A 535 -16.08 -44.07 13.10
N GLY A 536 -15.53 -44.39 11.93
CA GLY A 536 -14.51 -43.58 11.24
C GLY A 536 -15.01 -42.22 10.74
N LYS A 537 -16.33 -42.08 10.54
CA LYS A 537 -16.99 -40.86 10.05
C LYS A 537 -17.38 -39.87 11.15
N LEU A 538 -17.15 -40.20 12.43
CA LEU A 538 -17.39 -39.25 13.52
C LEU A 538 -16.54 -37.99 13.37
N ASP A 539 -17.19 -36.85 13.50
CA ASP A 539 -16.59 -35.52 13.50
C ASP A 539 -17.04 -34.72 14.73
N PRO A 540 -16.46 -33.53 15.00
CA PRO A 540 -16.84 -32.69 16.13
C PRO A 540 -18.29 -32.21 16.08
N GLU A 541 -18.82 -31.89 14.90
CA GLU A 541 -20.17 -31.34 14.73
C GLU A 541 -21.22 -32.35 15.19
N MET A 542 -21.01 -33.64 14.89
CA MET A 542 -21.88 -34.73 15.36
C MET A 542 -21.94 -34.82 16.89
N VAL A 543 -20.85 -34.51 17.61
CA VAL A 543 -20.84 -34.54 19.08
C VAL A 543 -21.74 -33.44 19.66
N PHE A 544 -21.64 -32.23 19.13
CA PHE A 544 -22.50 -31.12 19.55
C PHE A 544 -23.97 -31.35 19.14
N ALA A 545 -24.21 -31.91 17.94
CA ALA A 545 -25.55 -32.27 17.49
C ALA A 545 -26.21 -33.34 18.38
N ALA A 546 -25.44 -34.33 18.87
CA ALA A 546 -25.93 -35.30 19.83
C ALA A 546 -26.29 -34.64 21.17
N ALA A 547 -25.45 -33.73 21.65
CA ALA A 547 -25.71 -32.98 22.89
C ALA A 547 -26.97 -32.10 22.79
N GLU A 548 -27.19 -31.44 21.65
CA GLU A 548 -28.38 -30.63 21.38
C GLU A 548 -29.67 -31.47 21.43
N GLN A 549 -29.59 -32.71 20.96
CA GLN A 549 -30.68 -33.70 21.04
C GLN A 549 -30.78 -34.41 22.40
N LYS A 550 -30.00 -33.96 23.39
CA LYS A 550 -29.97 -34.49 24.77
C LYS A 550 -29.54 -35.96 24.86
N ASP A 551 -28.73 -36.43 23.92
CA ASP A 551 -28.06 -37.71 24.04
C ASP A 551 -27.09 -37.68 25.23
N PRO A 552 -27.17 -38.63 26.19
CA PRO A 552 -26.32 -38.61 27.38
C PRO A 552 -24.82 -38.61 27.09
N ALA A 553 -24.37 -39.33 26.06
CA ALA A 553 -22.95 -39.38 25.69
C ALA A 553 -22.51 -38.07 25.04
N GLY A 554 -23.30 -37.52 24.11
CA GLY A 554 -23.06 -36.20 23.50
C GLY A 554 -22.99 -35.08 24.53
N MET A 555 -23.95 -35.04 25.47
CA MET A 555 -23.97 -34.06 26.56
C MET A 555 -22.71 -34.17 27.43
N LYS A 556 -22.36 -35.39 27.87
CA LYS A 556 -21.17 -35.61 28.71
C LYS A 556 -19.88 -35.19 27.99
N LEU A 557 -19.70 -35.55 26.72
CA LEU A 557 -18.53 -35.18 25.93
C LEU A 557 -18.43 -33.65 25.77
N THR A 558 -19.56 -32.99 25.50
CA THR A 558 -19.63 -31.54 25.37
C THR A 558 -19.31 -30.85 26.70
N ASP A 559 -19.85 -31.33 27.81
CA ASP A 559 -19.57 -30.81 29.15
C ASP A 559 -18.09 -30.99 29.53
N ASP A 560 -17.51 -32.18 29.27
CA ASP A 560 -16.10 -32.44 29.51
C ASP A 560 -15.20 -31.54 28.65
N TYR A 561 -15.52 -31.39 27.37
CA TYR A 561 -14.80 -30.51 26.45
C TYR A 561 -14.83 -29.04 26.91
N VAL A 562 -16.02 -28.52 27.23
CA VAL A 562 -16.20 -27.15 27.74
C VAL A 562 -15.44 -26.94 29.04
N ARG A 563 -15.46 -27.91 29.95
CA ARG A 563 -14.73 -27.84 31.21
C ARG A 563 -13.22 -27.76 30.97
N HIS A 564 -12.67 -28.62 30.11
CA HIS A 564 -11.24 -28.62 29.79
C HIS A 564 -10.79 -27.33 29.09
N LEU A 565 -11.57 -26.86 28.10
CA LEU A 565 -11.30 -25.61 27.41
C LEU A 565 -11.44 -24.40 28.36
N GLY A 566 -12.47 -24.40 29.21
CA GLY A 566 -12.70 -23.39 30.23
C GLY A 566 -11.53 -23.27 31.21
N THR A 567 -11.03 -24.39 31.75
CA THR A 567 -9.82 -24.39 32.60
C THR A 567 -8.62 -23.77 31.87
N GLY A 568 -8.42 -24.10 30.59
CA GLY A 568 -7.37 -23.50 29.78
C GLY A 568 -7.52 -21.99 29.62
N ILE A 569 -8.71 -21.52 29.23
CA ILE A 569 -8.96 -20.08 29.03
C ILE A 569 -8.87 -19.32 30.36
N VAL A 570 -9.35 -19.86 31.47
CA VAL A 570 -9.20 -19.26 32.81
C VAL A 570 -7.73 -19.06 33.15
N ASN A 571 -6.87 -20.04 32.87
CA ASN A 571 -5.42 -19.91 33.08
C ASN A 571 -4.84 -18.78 32.22
N ILE A 572 -5.21 -18.70 30.94
CA ILE A 572 -4.78 -17.64 30.02
C ILE A 572 -5.23 -16.25 30.54
N VAL A 573 -6.49 -16.12 30.95
CA VAL A 573 -7.05 -14.85 31.47
C VAL A 573 -6.40 -14.44 32.79
N ASN A 574 -6.02 -15.39 33.64
CA ASN A 574 -5.27 -15.09 34.85
C ASN A 574 -3.84 -14.60 34.57
N LEU A 575 -3.24 -15.00 33.45
CA LEU A 575 -1.89 -14.59 33.05
C LEU A 575 -1.87 -13.25 32.33
N PHE A 576 -2.73 -13.07 31.32
CA PHE A 576 -2.69 -11.92 30.42
C PHE A 576 -3.76 -10.88 30.74
N ARG A 577 -4.91 -11.33 31.25
CA ARG A 577 -6.10 -10.51 31.51
C ARG A 577 -6.43 -9.54 30.35
N PRO A 578 -6.65 -10.06 29.13
CA PRO A 578 -6.92 -9.24 27.94
C PRO A 578 -8.31 -8.57 28.01
N GLU A 579 -8.63 -7.74 27.01
CA GLU A 579 -9.96 -7.15 26.83
C GLU A 579 -10.95 -8.16 26.24
N ALA A 580 -10.46 -9.09 25.40
CA ALA A 580 -11.26 -10.17 24.81
C ALA A 580 -10.48 -11.47 24.63
N VAL A 581 -11.20 -12.60 24.65
CA VAL A 581 -10.69 -13.89 24.20
C VAL A 581 -11.46 -14.32 22.94
N LEU A 582 -10.77 -14.54 21.83
CA LEU A 582 -11.38 -15.00 20.58
C LEU A 582 -11.20 -16.51 20.41
N LEU A 583 -12.26 -17.19 20.00
CA LEU A 583 -12.22 -18.59 19.57
C LEU A 583 -12.24 -18.66 18.05
N GLY A 584 -11.21 -19.25 17.47
CA GLY A 584 -11.14 -19.59 16.05
C GLY A 584 -11.13 -21.09 15.81
N GLY A 585 -11.09 -21.49 14.54
CA GLY A 585 -11.05 -22.90 14.13
C GLY A 585 -12.44 -23.57 14.04
N GLY A 586 -12.49 -24.80 13.54
CA GLY A 586 -13.76 -25.46 13.18
C GLY A 586 -14.73 -25.62 14.35
N ILE A 587 -14.22 -25.85 15.56
CA ILE A 587 -15.09 -26.01 16.75
C ILE A 587 -15.72 -24.67 17.18
N SER A 588 -15.07 -23.53 16.89
CA SER A 588 -15.61 -22.21 17.24
C SER A 588 -16.91 -21.89 16.51
N ALA A 589 -17.24 -22.61 15.42
CA ALA A 589 -18.48 -22.46 14.66
C ALA A 589 -19.74 -22.75 15.48
N GLN A 590 -19.62 -23.42 16.64
CA GLN A 590 -20.72 -23.63 17.59
C GLN A 590 -21.21 -22.33 18.25
N GLY A 591 -20.48 -21.22 18.10
CA GLY A 591 -20.94 -19.88 18.48
C GLY A 591 -21.33 -19.78 19.95
N THR A 592 -22.51 -19.23 20.21
CA THR A 592 -23.02 -18.96 21.58
C THR A 592 -23.18 -20.22 22.43
N VAL A 593 -23.42 -21.39 21.81
CA VAL A 593 -23.46 -22.67 22.52
C VAL A 593 -22.16 -22.92 23.28
N LEU A 594 -21.03 -22.53 22.68
CA LEU A 594 -19.71 -22.66 23.28
C LEU A 594 -19.34 -21.43 24.12
N THR A 595 -19.48 -20.22 23.57
CA THR A 595 -18.99 -19.00 24.23
C THR A 595 -19.74 -18.68 25.52
N ASP A 596 -21.06 -18.90 25.59
CA ASP A 596 -21.85 -18.58 26.79
C ASP A 596 -21.47 -19.47 27.98
N ARG A 597 -21.22 -20.75 27.71
CA ARG A 597 -20.75 -21.71 28.71
C ARG A 597 -19.34 -21.36 29.20
N LEU A 598 -18.44 -21.00 28.29
CA LEU A 598 -17.09 -20.56 28.65
C LEU A 598 -17.10 -19.25 29.45
N ASN A 599 -17.91 -18.26 29.04
CA ASN A 599 -18.11 -17.02 29.78
C ASN A 599 -18.61 -17.29 31.21
N SER A 600 -19.43 -18.33 31.41
CA SER A 600 -19.86 -18.78 32.73
C SER A 600 -18.71 -19.40 33.55
N CYS A 601 -17.85 -20.21 32.93
CA CYS A 601 -16.64 -20.74 33.56
C CYS A 601 -15.70 -19.62 34.02
N LEU A 602 -15.47 -18.61 33.17
CA LEU A 602 -14.58 -17.48 33.50
C LEU A 602 -15.09 -16.70 34.73
N LYS A 603 -16.40 -16.43 34.80
CA LYS A 603 -17.02 -15.77 35.96
C LYS A 603 -16.82 -16.55 37.26
N ALA A 604 -16.88 -17.88 37.18
CA ALA A 604 -16.78 -18.74 38.35
C ALA A 604 -15.33 -18.98 38.82
N GLU A 605 -14.38 -19.07 37.90
CA GLU A 605 -13.05 -19.64 38.18
C GLU A 605 -11.89 -18.63 38.02
N CYS A 606 -12.09 -17.47 37.38
CA CYS A 606 -11.03 -16.46 37.26
C CYS A 606 -10.61 -15.91 38.62
N PHE A 607 -9.30 -15.73 38.82
CA PHE A 607 -8.75 -15.19 40.06
C PHE A 607 -9.25 -13.77 40.30
N GLY A 608 -9.85 -13.55 41.47
CA GLY A 608 -10.48 -12.30 41.86
C GLY A 608 -11.94 -12.19 41.45
N GLY A 609 -12.48 -13.11 40.63
CA GLY A 609 -13.89 -13.13 40.21
C GLY A 609 -14.38 -11.75 39.77
N GLU A 610 -15.54 -11.34 40.29
CA GLU A 610 -16.17 -10.04 40.01
C GLU A 610 -15.41 -8.83 40.58
N HIS A 611 -14.36 -9.04 41.39
CA HIS A 611 -13.49 -7.94 41.83
C HIS A 611 -12.47 -7.52 40.76
N GLY A 612 -12.31 -8.31 39.69
CA GLY A 612 -11.52 -7.98 38.51
C GLY A 612 -12.38 -7.73 37.27
N GLN A 613 -11.76 -7.21 36.20
CA GLN A 613 -12.38 -7.18 34.87
C GLN A 613 -12.21 -8.56 34.22
N ILE A 614 -13.32 -9.20 33.89
CA ILE A 614 -13.35 -10.51 33.22
C ILE A 614 -13.61 -10.26 31.73
N PRO A 615 -12.72 -10.70 30.82
CA PRO A 615 -12.92 -10.55 29.39
C PRO A 615 -14.09 -11.39 28.90
N GLU A 616 -14.65 -10.94 27.78
CA GLU A 616 -15.65 -11.70 27.04
C GLU A 616 -14.97 -12.70 26.10
N VAL A 617 -15.47 -13.94 26.09
CA VAL A 617 -15.15 -14.93 25.08
C VAL A 617 -16.06 -14.72 23.87
N ARG A 618 -15.48 -14.51 22.68
CA ARG A 618 -16.17 -14.24 21.41
C ARG A 618 -15.74 -15.22 20.32
N THR A 619 -16.55 -15.39 19.28
CA THR A 619 -16.18 -16.17 18.09
C THR A 619 -15.48 -15.27 17.05
N ALA A 620 -14.39 -15.78 16.48
CA ALA A 620 -13.66 -15.17 15.36
C ALA A 620 -14.55 -15.02 14.11
N LYS A 621 -14.30 -14.01 13.26
CA LYS A 621 -15.20 -13.65 12.14
C LYS A 621 -14.64 -13.93 10.75
N LEU A 622 -13.32 -13.92 10.58
CA LEU A 622 -12.67 -14.04 9.27
C LEU A 622 -12.51 -15.50 8.83
N GLY A 623 -12.60 -16.45 9.76
CA GLY A 623 -12.46 -17.88 9.48
C GLY A 623 -11.14 -18.16 8.76
N ASN A 624 -11.22 -18.82 7.60
CA ASN A 624 -10.06 -19.20 6.79
C ASN A 624 -9.26 -18.02 6.20
N LEU A 625 -9.80 -16.79 6.24
CA LEU A 625 -9.15 -15.60 5.71
C LEU A 625 -8.22 -14.94 6.74
N ALA A 626 -8.38 -15.26 8.03
CA ALA A 626 -7.64 -14.63 9.13
C ALA A 626 -6.12 -14.74 8.94
N GLY A 627 -5.64 -15.94 8.59
CA GLY A 627 -4.22 -16.23 8.38
C GLY A 627 -3.60 -15.36 7.29
N MET A 628 -4.21 -15.29 6.10
CA MET A 628 -3.69 -14.46 4.99
C MET A 628 -3.71 -12.96 5.32
N ILE A 629 -4.82 -12.45 5.89
CA ILE A 629 -4.95 -11.04 6.23
C ILE A 629 -3.95 -10.64 7.32
N GLY A 630 -3.81 -11.49 8.34
CA GLY A 630 -2.88 -11.25 9.43
C GLY A 630 -1.42 -11.39 9.03
N ALA A 631 -1.09 -12.37 8.19
CA ALA A 631 0.24 -12.50 7.60
C ALA A 631 0.60 -11.20 6.84
N ALA A 632 -0.27 -10.72 5.95
CA ALA A 632 -0.07 -9.43 5.27
C ALA A 632 0.02 -8.22 6.23
N ALA A 633 -0.59 -8.30 7.41
CA ALA A 633 -0.55 -7.22 8.40
C ALA A 633 0.78 -7.15 9.18
N LEU A 634 1.61 -8.20 9.17
CA LEU A 634 2.96 -8.18 9.77
C LEU A 634 3.79 -6.99 9.26
N LEU A 635 3.65 -6.67 7.97
CA LEU A 635 4.38 -5.61 7.26
C LEU A 635 4.05 -4.18 7.72
N VAL A 636 3.00 -3.98 8.52
CA VAL A 636 2.54 -2.66 8.98
C VAL A 636 2.91 -2.41 10.45
N MET A 637 3.19 -3.47 11.21
CA MET A 637 3.36 -3.37 12.67
C MET A 637 4.81 -3.34 13.15
N GLU A 638 5.77 -3.54 12.23
CA GLU A 638 7.21 -3.53 12.48
C GLU A 638 7.87 -2.17 12.17
N GLY A 639 7.06 -1.12 11.98
CA GLY A 639 7.50 0.28 11.79
C GLY A 639 7.54 1.13 13.05
#